data_AF-A0A2A5DBY4-F1
#
_entry.id   AF-A0A2A5DBY4-F1
#
_cell.length_a   1.000
_cell.length_b   1.000
_cell.length_c   1.000
_cell.angle_alpha   90.00
_cell.angle_beta   90.00
_cell.angle_gamma   90.00
#
_symmetry.space_group_name_H-M   'P 1'
#
loop_
_entity.id
_entity.type
_entity.pdbx_description
1 polymer ?
#
loop_
_entity_poly.entity_id
_entity_poly.type
_entity_poly.pdbx_seq_one_letter_code
_entity_poly.pdbx_strand_id
1 'polypeptide(L)'
;MLPFLLLPLFIFSPQEPSGLREELNQARTYVNAGDGAAAYVSVVKLVEDHEGDALLLKHLPAIQDVLIDSLYLKMKAEASKGTADAEVPDLPFLAEIRSYKEKTGLFKLRWEGENQLGDFSISGGVLRFPISMKGKFRLALELTPYPAKGQIRFLMDNQAGQQFEIDCGLNASGLNRQVAKAYRVKDGGFELMDREDKKLPAPGKKILIQVKGTGSSLSIYAGNKKYLSFKSGKAPIGFITVEGLEDGALTAVEYDGVLDLEGMADLVQRIREQSRERFRSQVDPKEHFPEWVHSHLSVSGFNLNQLERPGGDLSPEEEDAWKAALDSVHSSRSRGLPVYTLTWFQDTPPDGLPEVLRQYGSLLTAFEGGYWSYARGHANNVLQSELNHAPTQHLLIESLAMEGNGDQCWDTAKKFYLKNPDDPSFVIQAALLLMRINMADDLKFFLEREEDLPDELKERCFDLLAHREKPLGKGMRTETGAHLEVTSDLPRDALEALTNWLAREIVRSKGFLPEDTLQKEEKLRVFLFADRWDYEEFTTEIIAMAHPSAAGFYSQEYGAVIAWANPNEEDLKSSLRRELMIQIGKRIHPEYPVWASIGLAEIVGDAGVIPGRKMKTLSKRGAHLMRTGKEDELIPFAVMLHMSDPMYYALEAERNMEVQAWLMMLALTLGGQESDLDVIDQLIEGPRSGKTWAETVDDVFERWGGPNVGQRAYSQFVKLLGTLEFK
;
A
#
# COMPACT_ATOMS: atom_id res chain seq x y z
N MET A 1 15.72 35.20 8.31
CA MET A 1 14.83 34.31 9.06
C MET A 1 14.57 33.12 8.14
N LEU A 2 15.15 31.97 8.50
CA LEU A 2 15.25 30.74 7.69
C LEU A 2 13.91 30.01 7.53
N PRO A 3 13.75 29.26 6.43
CA PRO A 3 13.44 27.83 6.57
C PRO A 3 14.47 26.96 5.84
N PHE A 4 14.86 25.90 6.54
CA PHE A 4 15.85 24.89 6.18
C PHE A 4 15.26 23.87 5.20
N LEU A 5 16.02 23.57 4.15
CA LEU A 5 16.17 22.19 3.70
C LEU A 5 17.11 21.45 4.65
N LEU A 6 17.11 20.13 4.53
CA LEU A 6 17.81 19.13 5.34
C LEU A 6 16.86 18.49 6.34
N LEU A 7 17.14 17.21 6.65
CA LEU A 7 16.55 16.44 7.74
C LEU A 7 15.90 17.34 8.80
N PRO A 8 14.66 17.09 9.24
CA PRO A 8 14.11 17.87 10.35
C PRO A 8 15.07 17.76 11.54
N LEU A 9 15.73 18.89 11.85
CA LEU A 9 16.58 19.10 13.00
C LEU A 9 15.71 19.09 14.26
N PHE A 10 15.24 17.92 14.65
CA PHE A 10 14.76 17.62 16.01
C PHE A 10 15.66 16.56 16.64
N ILE A 11 16.98 16.77 16.55
CA ILE A 11 18.00 15.86 17.10
C ILE A 11 18.58 16.43 18.40
N PHE A 12 17.70 16.81 19.31
CA PHE A 12 18.10 17.11 20.68
C PHE A 12 17.15 16.36 21.60
N SER A 13 17.62 15.27 22.20
CA SER A 13 16.98 14.73 23.41
C SER A 13 17.77 15.23 24.62
N PRO A 14 17.28 16.28 25.33
CA PRO A 14 17.28 16.17 26.78
C PRO A 14 16.45 14.92 27.12
N GLN A 15 16.83 14.19 28.18
CA GLN A 15 16.07 13.03 28.67
C GLN A 15 14.58 13.35 28.61
N GLU A 16 13.80 12.57 27.85
CA GLU A 16 12.35 12.77 27.78
C GLU A 16 11.81 12.87 29.21
N PRO A 17 11.10 13.95 29.58
CA PRO A 17 10.35 13.98 30.82
C PRO A 17 9.43 12.76 30.77
N SER A 18 9.58 11.86 31.74
CA SER A 18 8.97 10.53 31.73
C SER A 18 7.43 10.51 31.62
N GLY A 19 6.77 11.67 31.65
CA GLY A 19 5.31 11.82 31.54
C GLY A 19 4.77 11.99 30.13
N LEU A 20 5.47 12.66 29.19
CA LEU A 20 4.85 13.07 27.91
C LEU A 20 4.42 11.87 27.06
N ARG A 21 5.28 10.84 26.97
CA ARG A 21 4.99 9.60 26.26
C ARG A 21 3.86 8.80 26.92
N GLU A 22 3.83 8.76 28.26
CA GLU A 22 2.77 8.06 29.00
C GLU A 22 1.40 8.73 28.80
N GLU A 23 1.35 10.06 28.83
CA GLU A 23 0.13 10.84 28.66
C GLU A 23 -0.42 10.77 27.22
N LEU A 24 0.46 10.77 26.21
CA LEU A 24 0.02 10.59 24.81
C LEU A 24 -0.44 9.15 24.53
N ASN A 25 0.21 8.15 25.12
CA ASN A 25 -0.24 6.76 25.07
C ASN A 25 -1.60 6.57 25.77
N GLN A 26 -1.86 7.29 26.85
CA GLN A 26 -3.17 7.33 27.49
C GLN A 26 -4.23 7.89 26.53
N ALA A 27 -3.93 8.98 25.83
CA ALA A 27 -4.84 9.55 24.84
C ALA A 27 -5.14 8.58 23.68
N ARG A 28 -4.13 7.88 23.15
CA ARG A 28 -4.30 6.83 22.13
C ARG A 28 -5.13 5.65 22.65
N THR A 29 -4.95 5.27 23.91
CA THR A 29 -5.77 4.22 24.53
C THR A 29 -7.26 4.59 24.49
N TYR A 30 -7.60 5.86 24.72
CA TYR A 30 -8.98 6.34 24.55
C TYR A 30 -9.45 6.31 23.09
N VAL A 31 -8.61 6.70 22.11
CA VAL A 31 -8.94 6.57 20.68
C VAL A 31 -9.22 5.11 20.30
N ASN A 32 -8.36 4.19 20.71
CA ASN A 32 -8.49 2.76 20.44
C ASN A 32 -9.74 2.15 21.11
N ALA A 33 -10.12 2.68 22.27
CA ALA A 33 -11.38 2.33 22.95
C ALA A 33 -12.63 2.97 22.30
N GLY A 34 -12.45 3.88 21.33
CA GLY A 34 -13.54 4.61 20.69
C GLY A 34 -14.07 5.80 21.50
N ASP A 35 -13.38 6.20 22.57
CA ASP A 35 -13.72 7.35 23.42
C ASP A 35 -13.03 8.62 22.94
N GLY A 36 -13.55 9.19 21.85
CA GLY A 36 -13.02 10.42 21.27
C GLY A 36 -13.03 11.63 22.23
N ALA A 37 -13.96 11.68 23.17
CA ALA A 37 -14.04 12.80 24.11
C ALA A 37 -12.91 12.74 25.15
N ALA A 38 -12.68 11.57 25.76
CA ALA A 38 -11.58 11.37 26.69
C ALA A 38 -10.22 11.53 26.01
N ALA A 39 -10.07 11.00 24.79
CA ALA A 39 -8.87 11.18 23.98
C ALA A 39 -8.57 12.66 23.72
N TYR A 40 -9.56 13.43 23.28
CA TYR A 40 -9.39 14.85 22.98
C TYR A 40 -8.96 15.65 24.21
N VAL A 41 -9.64 15.45 25.35
CA VAL A 41 -9.29 16.11 26.61
C VAL A 41 -7.87 15.75 27.05
N SER A 42 -7.48 14.48 26.90
CA SER A 42 -6.15 14.01 27.27
C SER A 42 -5.06 14.66 26.42
N VAL A 43 -5.24 14.79 25.10
CA VAL A 43 -4.24 15.43 24.23
C VAL A 43 -4.19 16.94 24.44
N VAL A 44 -5.34 17.61 24.57
CA VAL A 44 -5.36 19.06 24.82
C VAL A 44 -4.61 19.38 26.11
N LYS A 45 -4.87 18.61 27.17
CA LYS A 45 -4.17 18.76 28.44
C LYS A 45 -2.66 18.54 28.28
N LEU A 46 -2.24 17.51 27.53
CA LEU A 46 -0.82 17.27 27.23
C LEU A 46 -0.18 18.46 26.51
N VAL A 47 -0.87 19.04 25.53
CA VAL A 47 -0.37 20.22 24.80
C VAL A 47 -0.26 21.44 25.72
N GLU A 48 -1.25 21.66 26.59
CA GLU A 48 -1.27 22.77 27.56
C GLU A 48 -0.18 22.62 28.63
N ASP A 49 0.00 21.41 29.19
CA ASP A 49 0.95 21.14 30.27
C ASP A 49 2.42 21.24 29.80
N HIS A 50 2.65 21.17 28.48
CA HIS A 50 3.98 21.16 27.86
C HIS A 50 4.14 22.23 26.75
N GLU A 51 3.32 23.28 26.78
CA GLU A 51 3.38 24.35 25.78
C GLU A 51 4.77 25.03 25.78
N GLY A 52 5.42 25.07 24.60
CA GLY A 52 6.76 25.63 24.43
C GLY A 52 7.92 24.65 24.67
N ASP A 53 7.65 23.39 25.01
CA ASP A 53 8.67 22.34 25.06
C ASP A 53 9.08 21.92 23.63
N ALA A 54 10.38 21.94 23.34
CA ALA A 54 10.94 21.50 22.06
C ALA A 54 10.64 20.02 21.77
N LEU A 55 10.46 19.20 22.81
CA LEU A 55 10.07 17.79 22.66
C LEU A 55 8.64 17.63 22.16
N LEU A 56 7.75 18.60 22.43
CA LEU A 56 6.38 18.55 21.92
C LEU A 56 6.34 18.75 20.40
N LEU A 57 7.30 19.48 19.84
CA LEU A 57 7.48 19.63 18.39
C LEU A 57 7.94 18.33 17.73
N LYS A 58 8.78 17.51 18.40
CA LYS A 58 9.17 16.16 17.92
C LYS A 58 7.93 15.27 17.75
N HIS A 59 6.97 15.41 18.67
CA HIS A 59 5.76 14.59 18.73
C HIS A 59 4.54 15.22 18.07
N LEU A 60 4.71 16.37 17.42
CA LEU A 60 3.63 17.15 16.81
C LEU A 60 2.80 16.35 15.78
N PRO A 61 3.39 15.54 14.87
CA PRO A 61 2.60 14.72 13.94
C PRO A 61 1.69 13.71 14.66
N ALA A 62 2.21 13.07 15.72
CA ALA A 62 1.44 12.09 16.46
C ALA A 62 0.36 12.73 17.34
N ILE A 63 0.63 13.92 17.92
CA ILE A 63 -0.37 14.73 18.63
C ILE A 63 -1.51 15.13 17.68
N GLN A 64 -1.18 15.52 16.45
CA GLN A 64 -2.18 15.84 15.41
C GLN A 64 -3.02 14.63 15.06
N ASP A 65 -2.40 13.47 14.82
CA ASP A 65 -3.11 12.23 14.52
C ASP A 65 -4.14 11.89 15.61
N VAL A 66 -3.76 12.01 16.89
CA VAL A 66 -4.66 11.73 18.01
C VAL A 66 -5.75 12.81 18.16
N LEU A 67 -5.45 14.09 17.93
CA LEU A 67 -6.45 15.17 17.93
C LEU A 67 -7.49 14.97 16.82
N ILE A 68 -7.05 14.64 15.61
CA ILE A 68 -7.91 14.37 14.47
C ILE A 68 -8.79 13.15 14.74
N ASP A 69 -8.20 12.04 15.18
CA ASP A 69 -8.94 10.80 15.43
C ASP A 69 -9.93 10.98 16.59
N SER A 70 -9.56 11.72 17.63
CA SER A 70 -10.43 12.03 18.76
C SER A 70 -11.61 12.93 18.37
N LEU A 71 -11.38 13.95 17.54
CA LEU A 71 -12.43 14.79 16.97
C LEU A 71 -13.38 14.00 16.06
N TYR A 72 -12.82 13.16 15.19
CA TYR A 72 -13.61 12.27 14.32
C TYR A 72 -14.55 11.40 15.16
N LEU A 73 -14.01 10.74 16.18
CA LEU A 73 -14.78 9.86 17.06
C LEU A 73 -15.82 10.64 17.88
N LYS A 74 -15.47 11.83 18.38
CA LYS A 74 -16.39 12.70 19.13
C LYS A 74 -17.55 13.17 18.25
N MET A 75 -17.27 13.70 17.06
CA MET A 75 -18.30 14.16 16.12
C MET A 75 -19.16 12.99 15.60
N LYS A 76 -18.55 11.83 15.34
CA LYS A 76 -19.27 10.60 15.00
C LYS A 76 -20.21 10.16 16.14
N ALA A 77 -19.75 10.22 17.39
CA ALA A 77 -20.57 9.88 18.55
C ALA A 77 -21.74 10.86 18.72
N GLU A 78 -21.54 12.15 18.48
CA GLU A 78 -22.59 13.18 18.50
C GLU A 78 -23.59 13.00 17.35
N ALA A 79 -23.11 12.76 16.13
CA ALA A 79 -23.95 12.47 14.97
C ALA A 79 -24.80 11.21 15.19
N SER A 80 -24.27 10.18 15.84
CA SER A 80 -24.98 8.93 16.15
C SER A 80 -26.09 9.08 17.22
N LYS A 81 -26.10 10.18 17.98
CA LYS A 81 -27.20 10.52 18.90
C LYS A 81 -28.37 11.17 18.16
N GLY A 82 -28.14 11.73 16.97
CA GLY A 82 -29.18 12.03 16.00
C GLY A 82 -29.43 10.81 15.12
N THR A 83 -30.65 10.65 14.60
CA THR A 83 -30.99 9.60 13.61
C THR A 83 -30.34 9.84 12.24
N ALA A 84 -29.18 10.51 12.18
CA ALA A 84 -28.50 10.81 10.94
C ALA A 84 -27.90 9.51 10.38
N ASP A 85 -28.42 9.10 9.23
CA ASP A 85 -27.82 8.08 8.39
C ASP A 85 -26.37 8.52 8.12
N ALA A 86 -25.40 7.70 8.55
CA ALA A 86 -24.00 7.95 8.25
C ALA A 86 -23.83 8.00 6.73
N GLU A 87 -23.12 9.01 6.23
CA GLU A 87 -22.77 9.09 4.81
C GLU A 87 -22.09 7.82 4.37
N VAL A 88 -22.43 7.44 3.15
CA VAL A 88 -22.35 6.07 2.71
C VAL A 88 -21.17 5.91 1.73
N PRO A 89 -20.18 5.05 2.02
CA PRO A 89 -18.96 4.93 1.21
C PRO A 89 -19.15 4.11 -0.06
N ASP A 90 -18.27 4.31 -1.04
CA ASP A 90 -18.21 3.50 -2.27
C ASP A 90 -17.70 2.08 -1.94
N LEU A 91 -18.44 1.05 -2.37
CA LEU A 91 -18.05 -0.36 -2.21
C LEU A 91 -17.33 -0.86 -3.47
N PRO A 92 -16.56 -1.97 -3.38
CA PRO A 92 -15.94 -2.63 -4.53
C PRO A 92 -16.96 -3.34 -5.44
N PHE A 93 -18.24 -3.16 -5.15
CA PHE A 93 -19.35 -3.56 -5.98
C PHE A 93 -20.08 -2.28 -6.38
N LEU A 94 -20.50 -2.23 -7.63
CA LEU A 94 -21.27 -1.16 -8.26
C LEU A 94 -22.64 -0.89 -7.59
N ALA A 95 -23.00 -1.65 -6.55
CA ALA A 95 -24.16 -1.42 -5.70
C ALA A 95 -24.15 -0.02 -5.05
N GLU A 96 -25.29 0.67 -5.12
CA GLU A 96 -25.57 1.81 -4.26
C GLU A 96 -25.87 1.31 -2.84
N ILE A 97 -25.02 1.65 -1.87
CA ILE A 97 -25.39 1.47 -0.48
C ILE A 97 -26.41 2.55 -0.10
N ARG A 98 -27.54 2.13 0.46
CA ARG A 98 -28.58 3.02 0.99
C ARG A 98 -28.42 3.34 2.47
N SER A 99 -27.88 2.43 3.27
CA SER A 99 -27.47 2.69 4.67
C SER A 99 -26.61 1.57 5.25
N TYR A 100 -25.83 1.91 6.29
CA TYR A 100 -25.01 0.97 7.07
C TYR A 100 -25.12 1.26 8.57
N LYS A 101 -25.26 0.22 9.39
CA LYS A 101 -25.29 0.30 10.86
C LYS A 101 -24.16 -0.51 11.47
N GLU A 102 -23.07 0.18 11.84
CA GLU A 102 -21.84 -0.44 12.36
C GLU A 102 -22.06 -1.39 13.54
N LYS A 103 -22.82 -0.96 14.56
CA LYS A 103 -23.09 -1.79 15.76
C LYS A 103 -23.79 -3.10 15.46
N THR A 104 -24.61 -3.16 14.41
CA THR A 104 -25.41 -4.35 14.07
C THR A 104 -24.91 -5.06 12.82
N GLY A 105 -23.95 -4.49 12.08
CA GLY A 105 -23.51 -4.99 10.77
C GLY A 105 -24.61 -4.98 9.70
N LEU A 106 -25.68 -4.20 9.89
CA LEU A 106 -26.82 -4.17 8.95
C LEU A 106 -26.48 -3.27 7.76
N PHE A 107 -26.62 -3.80 6.56
CA PHE A 107 -26.49 -3.09 5.29
C PHE A 107 -27.82 -3.01 4.56
N LYS A 108 -28.06 -1.89 3.88
CA LYS A 108 -29.03 -1.77 2.80
C LYS A 108 -28.30 -1.46 1.51
N LEU A 109 -28.42 -2.32 0.51
CA LEU A 109 -27.75 -2.22 -0.79
C LEU A 109 -28.80 -2.23 -1.90
N ARG A 110 -28.56 -1.50 -2.99
CA ARG A 110 -29.38 -1.50 -4.19
C ARG A 110 -28.50 -1.57 -5.43
N TRP A 111 -28.80 -2.49 -6.33
CA TRP A 111 -28.25 -2.57 -7.67
C TRP A 111 -29.36 -2.21 -8.65
N GLU A 112 -29.11 -1.28 -9.57
CA GLU A 112 -30.06 -0.83 -10.57
C GLU A 112 -29.37 -0.55 -11.90
N GLY A 113 -29.92 -1.12 -12.98
CA GLY A 113 -29.36 -1.01 -14.33
C GLY A 113 -28.24 -2.02 -14.65
N GLU A 114 -27.94 -2.16 -15.94
CA GLU A 114 -27.01 -3.19 -16.46
C GLU A 114 -25.60 -3.06 -15.89
N ASN A 115 -25.09 -1.84 -15.75
CA ASN A 115 -23.75 -1.60 -15.21
C ASN A 115 -23.64 -2.15 -13.77
N GLN A 116 -24.58 -1.80 -12.88
CA GLN A 116 -24.49 -2.22 -11.48
C GLN A 116 -24.71 -3.72 -11.30
N LEU A 117 -25.54 -4.34 -12.14
CA LEU A 117 -25.75 -5.78 -12.13
C LEU A 117 -24.51 -6.59 -12.56
N GLY A 118 -23.44 -5.94 -13.03
CA GLY A 118 -22.14 -6.56 -13.30
C GLY A 118 -21.45 -7.15 -12.06
N ASP A 119 -21.88 -6.77 -10.84
CA ASP A 119 -21.36 -7.37 -9.60
C ASP A 119 -21.77 -8.83 -9.43
N PHE A 120 -22.81 -9.28 -10.12
CA PHE A 120 -23.33 -10.63 -10.01
C PHE A 120 -22.60 -11.54 -10.99
N SER A 121 -22.23 -12.74 -10.53
CA SER A 121 -21.86 -13.79 -11.48
C SER A 121 -23.12 -14.27 -12.18
N ILE A 122 -23.26 -13.90 -13.45
CA ILE A 122 -24.37 -14.28 -14.32
C ILE A 122 -23.85 -15.31 -15.33
N SER A 123 -24.35 -16.54 -15.24
CA SER A 123 -24.04 -17.60 -16.21
C SER A 123 -25.25 -18.48 -16.46
N GLY A 124 -25.68 -18.60 -17.71
CA GLY A 124 -26.79 -19.49 -18.10
C GLY A 124 -28.12 -19.23 -17.39
N GLY A 125 -28.46 -17.97 -17.09
CA GLY A 125 -29.69 -17.61 -16.35
C GLY A 125 -29.61 -17.86 -14.83
N VAL A 126 -28.40 -18.13 -14.32
CA VAL A 126 -28.09 -18.22 -12.88
C VAL A 126 -27.41 -16.93 -12.44
N LEU A 127 -27.97 -16.30 -11.42
CA LEU A 127 -27.48 -15.09 -10.78
C LEU A 127 -27.03 -15.42 -9.36
N ARG A 128 -25.72 -15.35 -9.12
CA ARG A 128 -25.15 -15.56 -7.78
C ARG A 128 -24.91 -14.24 -7.09
N PHE A 129 -25.45 -14.10 -5.89
CA PHE A 129 -25.25 -12.92 -5.05
C PHE A 129 -23.77 -12.81 -4.64
N PRO A 130 -23.14 -11.62 -4.77
CA PRO A 130 -21.68 -11.49 -4.63
C PRO A 130 -21.17 -11.67 -3.20
N ILE A 131 -22.03 -11.58 -2.19
CA ILE A 131 -21.62 -11.49 -0.78
C ILE A 131 -22.35 -12.53 0.06
N SER A 132 -21.63 -13.18 0.98
CA SER A 132 -22.26 -14.05 1.98
C SER A 132 -23.05 -13.23 2.99
N MET A 133 -24.23 -13.70 3.35
CA MET A 133 -25.08 -13.07 4.37
C MET A 133 -25.10 -13.90 5.65
N LYS A 134 -25.44 -13.25 6.76
CA LYS A 134 -25.58 -13.87 8.08
C LYS A 134 -26.86 -13.40 8.75
N GLY A 135 -27.60 -14.31 9.38
CA GLY A 135 -28.71 -13.91 10.25
C GLY A 135 -29.97 -13.46 9.49
N LYS A 136 -30.47 -12.26 9.82
CA LYS A 136 -31.72 -11.72 9.26
C LYS A 136 -31.43 -10.95 7.98
N PHE A 137 -32.24 -11.17 6.96
CA PHE A 137 -32.12 -10.47 5.68
C PHE A 137 -33.44 -10.37 4.92
N ARG A 138 -33.47 -9.48 3.93
CA ARG A 138 -34.45 -9.34 2.86
C ARG A 138 -33.67 -9.15 1.56
N LEU A 139 -33.87 -10.04 0.60
CA LEU A 139 -33.46 -9.85 -0.79
C LEU A 139 -34.71 -9.56 -1.63
N ALA A 140 -34.70 -8.54 -2.46
CA ALA A 140 -35.80 -8.20 -3.35
C ALA A 140 -35.30 -8.05 -4.79
N LEU A 141 -36.00 -8.66 -5.75
CA LEU A 141 -35.71 -8.63 -7.17
C LEU A 141 -36.85 -7.91 -7.90
N GLU A 142 -36.55 -6.82 -8.59
CA GLU A 142 -37.46 -6.17 -9.54
C GLU A 142 -37.30 -6.79 -10.92
N LEU A 143 -38.37 -7.41 -11.43
CA LEU A 143 -38.38 -8.09 -12.72
C LEU A 143 -39.34 -7.39 -13.69
N THR A 144 -38.90 -7.15 -14.92
CA THR A 144 -39.70 -6.61 -16.02
C THR A 144 -39.24 -7.22 -17.36
N PRO A 145 -39.96 -8.21 -17.92
CA PRO A 145 -41.19 -8.84 -17.44
C PRO A 145 -40.98 -9.99 -16.43
N TYR A 146 -42.03 -10.34 -15.67
CA TYR A 146 -42.10 -11.63 -14.97
C TYR A 146 -42.09 -12.80 -15.97
N PRO A 147 -41.31 -13.88 -15.74
CA PRO A 147 -41.07 -14.93 -16.74
C PRO A 147 -42.34 -15.56 -17.29
N ALA A 148 -42.32 -15.85 -18.59
CA ALA A 148 -43.44 -16.46 -19.29
C ALA A 148 -43.42 -17.98 -19.27
N LYS A 149 -42.26 -18.58 -18.97
CA LYS A 149 -42.04 -20.02 -18.85
C LYS A 149 -41.07 -20.28 -17.70
N GLY A 150 -41.23 -21.44 -17.06
CA GLY A 150 -40.30 -21.89 -16.01
C GLY A 150 -40.61 -21.37 -14.60
N GLN A 151 -39.67 -21.65 -13.70
CA GLN A 151 -39.71 -21.27 -12.29
C GLN A 151 -38.46 -20.46 -11.97
N ILE A 152 -38.63 -19.40 -11.17
CA ILE A 152 -37.53 -18.72 -10.52
C ILE A 152 -37.21 -19.50 -9.26
N ARG A 153 -35.95 -19.87 -9.11
CA ARG A 153 -35.49 -20.69 -8.00
C ARG A 153 -34.50 -19.93 -7.15
N PHE A 154 -34.72 -19.89 -5.85
CA PHE A 154 -33.77 -19.35 -4.87
C PHE A 154 -33.09 -20.50 -4.15
N LEU A 155 -31.78 -20.62 -4.34
CA LEU A 155 -30.91 -21.55 -3.63
C LEU A 155 -30.19 -20.80 -2.51
N MET A 156 -30.29 -21.32 -1.29
CA MET A 156 -29.68 -20.74 -0.09
C MET A 156 -28.95 -21.82 0.68
N ASP A 157 -27.70 -21.57 1.05
CA ASP A 157 -26.95 -22.47 1.93
C ASP A 157 -27.07 -22.05 3.42
N ASN A 158 -26.86 -22.99 4.32
CA ASN A 158 -26.52 -22.70 5.70
C ASN A 158 -25.18 -23.35 6.06
N GLN A 159 -24.38 -22.71 6.92
CA GLN A 159 -23.08 -23.22 7.38
C GLN A 159 -23.14 -24.63 8.04
N ALA A 160 -24.32 -25.20 8.27
CA ALA A 160 -24.48 -26.58 8.74
C ALA A 160 -24.59 -27.61 7.59
N GLY A 161 -24.33 -27.20 6.35
CA GLY A 161 -24.37 -28.07 5.16
C GLY A 161 -25.79 -28.40 4.71
N GLN A 162 -26.80 -27.60 5.07
CA GLN A 162 -28.17 -27.76 4.57
C GLN A 162 -28.47 -26.67 3.55
N GLN A 163 -28.90 -27.09 2.37
CA GLN A 163 -29.36 -26.17 1.34
C GLN A 163 -30.88 -26.13 1.30
N PHE A 164 -31.40 -24.93 1.07
CA PHE A 164 -32.82 -24.68 0.87
C PHE A 164 -33.06 -24.20 -0.55
N GLU A 165 -34.05 -24.81 -1.20
CA GLU A 165 -34.52 -24.40 -2.52
C GLU A 165 -35.93 -23.83 -2.38
N ILE A 166 -36.16 -22.62 -2.90
CA ILE A 166 -37.50 -22.04 -3.00
C ILE A 166 -37.81 -21.77 -4.47
N ASP A 167 -38.78 -22.49 -5.01
CA ASP A 167 -39.28 -22.27 -6.36
C ASP A 167 -40.50 -21.36 -6.34
N CYS A 168 -40.60 -20.44 -7.29
CA CYS A 168 -41.82 -19.73 -7.62
C CYS A 168 -41.96 -19.55 -9.14
N GLY A 169 -43.11 -19.93 -9.70
CA GLY A 169 -43.37 -19.78 -11.13
C GLY A 169 -44.41 -20.73 -11.69
N LEU A 170 -44.44 -20.87 -13.01
CA LEU A 170 -45.37 -21.75 -13.71
C LEU A 170 -45.01 -23.21 -13.48
N ASN A 171 -45.99 -24.00 -13.04
CA ASN A 171 -45.83 -25.44 -12.94
C ASN A 171 -45.69 -26.03 -14.35
N ALA A 172 -44.73 -26.94 -14.55
CA ALA A 172 -44.48 -27.63 -15.82
C ALA A 172 -45.72 -28.40 -16.35
N SER A 173 -46.72 -28.66 -15.52
CA SER A 173 -47.92 -29.44 -15.86
C SER A 173 -48.97 -28.72 -16.74
N GLY A 174 -48.66 -27.59 -17.38
CA GLY A 174 -49.51 -26.94 -18.39
C GLY A 174 -50.83 -26.33 -17.88
N LEU A 175 -51.13 -26.42 -16.58
CA LEU A 175 -52.23 -25.72 -15.94
C LEU A 175 -51.72 -24.36 -15.48
N ASN A 176 -52.47 -23.28 -15.72
CA ASN A 176 -52.19 -21.90 -15.28
C ASN A 176 -52.19 -21.72 -13.74
N ARG A 177 -51.71 -22.71 -12.99
CA ARG A 177 -51.49 -22.68 -11.54
C ARG A 177 -50.00 -22.58 -11.31
N GLN A 178 -49.60 -21.39 -10.87
CA GLN A 178 -48.24 -21.15 -10.42
C GLN A 178 -48.11 -21.67 -8.98
N VAL A 179 -46.99 -22.31 -8.66
CA VAL A 179 -46.77 -22.99 -7.37
C VAL A 179 -45.54 -22.41 -6.70
N ALA A 180 -45.63 -22.15 -5.39
CA ALA A 180 -44.46 -21.90 -4.56
C ALA A 180 -44.13 -23.17 -3.76
N LYS A 181 -42.89 -23.66 -3.88
CA LYS A 181 -42.43 -24.86 -3.17
C LYS A 181 -41.14 -24.54 -2.42
N ALA A 182 -40.99 -25.14 -1.24
CA ALA A 182 -39.74 -25.11 -0.51
C ALA A 182 -39.23 -26.52 -0.33
N TYR A 183 -37.95 -26.73 -0.59
CA TYR A 183 -37.27 -27.99 -0.34
C TYR A 183 -36.09 -27.79 0.59
N ARG A 184 -35.75 -28.85 1.31
CA ARG A 184 -34.47 -29.01 1.99
C ARG A 184 -33.68 -30.06 1.22
N VAL A 185 -32.45 -29.74 0.84
CA VAL A 185 -31.54 -30.68 0.19
C VAL A 185 -30.87 -31.50 1.29
N LYS A 186 -30.99 -32.82 1.21
CA LYS A 186 -30.37 -33.75 2.16
C LYS A 186 -29.94 -35.02 1.43
N ASP A 187 -28.69 -35.43 1.63
CA ASP A 187 -28.13 -36.69 1.10
C ASP A 187 -28.30 -36.85 -0.43
N GLY A 188 -28.21 -35.76 -1.20
CA GLY A 188 -28.40 -35.76 -2.66
C GLY A 188 -29.87 -35.83 -3.13
N GLY A 189 -30.83 -35.75 -2.20
CA GLY A 189 -32.27 -35.70 -2.49
C GLY A 189 -32.95 -34.40 -2.02
N PHE A 190 -34.19 -34.20 -2.46
CA PHE A 190 -35.02 -33.05 -2.09
C PHE A 190 -36.16 -33.48 -1.15
N GLU A 191 -36.20 -32.92 0.06
CA GLU A 191 -37.30 -33.06 1.01
C GLU A 191 -38.24 -31.87 0.88
N LEU A 192 -39.50 -32.08 0.45
CA LEU A 192 -40.50 -31.02 0.37
C LEU A 192 -40.88 -30.53 1.78
N MET A 193 -40.56 -29.28 2.07
CA MET A 193 -40.80 -28.62 3.35
C MET A 193 -42.20 -28.03 3.44
N ASP A 194 -42.62 -27.35 2.37
CA ASP A 194 -43.91 -26.66 2.30
C ASP A 194 -44.29 -26.41 0.84
N ARG A 195 -45.59 -26.28 0.58
CA ARG A 195 -46.14 -26.03 -0.75
C ARG A 195 -47.41 -25.21 -0.67
N GLU A 196 -47.47 -24.16 -1.48
CA GLU A 196 -48.63 -23.29 -1.59
C GLU A 196 -49.01 -23.09 -3.06
N ASP A 197 -50.25 -23.44 -3.39
CA ASP A 197 -50.83 -23.27 -4.72
C ASP A 197 -51.60 -21.93 -4.76
N LYS A 198 -50.88 -20.83 -4.92
CA LYS A 198 -51.43 -19.46 -4.95
C LYS A 198 -51.32 -18.84 -6.34
N LYS A 199 -52.33 -18.08 -6.75
CA LYS A 199 -52.28 -17.29 -7.98
C LYS A 199 -51.23 -16.17 -7.84
N LEU A 200 -50.06 -16.38 -8.43
CA LEU A 200 -49.00 -15.39 -8.64
C LEU A 200 -49.36 -14.45 -9.81
N PRO A 201 -48.65 -13.32 -10.00
CA PRO A 201 -48.92 -12.38 -11.09
C PRO A 201 -48.83 -13.02 -12.48
N ALA A 202 -49.57 -12.44 -13.42
CA ALA A 202 -49.56 -12.91 -14.81
C ALA A 202 -48.17 -12.70 -15.43
N PRO A 203 -47.69 -13.64 -16.27
CA PRO A 203 -46.53 -13.44 -17.13
C PRO A 203 -46.53 -12.08 -17.85
N GLY A 204 -45.34 -11.53 -18.11
CA GLY A 204 -45.21 -10.28 -18.87
C GLY A 204 -45.34 -9.00 -18.05
N LYS A 205 -45.76 -9.07 -16.78
CA LYS A 205 -45.94 -7.89 -15.91
C LYS A 205 -44.71 -7.60 -15.06
N LYS A 206 -44.46 -6.33 -14.74
CA LYS A 206 -43.49 -5.94 -13.72
C LYS A 206 -43.88 -6.51 -12.36
N ILE A 207 -42.92 -7.09 -11.63
CA ILE A 207 -43.14 -7.69 -10.31
C ILE A 207 -41.92 -7.48 -9.40
N LEU A 208 -42.18 -7.38 -8.10
CA LEU A 208 -41.16 -7.42 -7.05
C LEU A 208 -41.22 -8.76 -6.34
N ILE A 209 -40.22 -9.62 -6.48
CA ILE A 209 -40.12 -10.88 -5.73
C ILE A 209 -39.21 -10.64 -4.53
N GLN A 210 -39.59 -11.09 -3.34
CA GLN A 210 -38.77 -10.89 -2.14
C GLN A 210 -38.60 -12.20 -1.38
N VAL A 211 -37.39 -12.48 -0.95
CA VAL A 211 -37.08 -13.54 0.02
C VAL A 211 -36.67 -12.87 1.33
N LYS A 212 -37.29 -13.29 2.43
CA LYS A 212 -36.99 -12.78 3.78
C LYS A 212 -36.60 -13.92 4.72
N GLY A 213 -35.46 -13.77 5.38
CA GLY A 213 -34.97 -14.66 6.43
C GLY A 213 -35.05 -13.99 7.80
N THR A 214 -35.70 -14.64 8.77
CA THR A 214 -35.87 -14.09 10.14
C THR A 214 -35.01 -14.79 11.20
N GLY A 215 -34.04 -15.62 10.77
CA GLY A 215 -33.18 -16.43 11.63
C GLY A 215 -33.76 -17.81 11.96
N SER A 216 -35.08 -18.00 11.86
CA SER A 216 -35.74 -19.30 12.11
C SER A 216 -36.76 -19.67 11.04
N SER A 217 -37.03 -18.76 10.10
CA SER A 217 -37.94 -19.01 8.98
C SER A 217 -37.49 -18.28 7.72
N LEU A 218 -37.82 -18.87 6.59
CA LEU A 218 -37.72 -18.28 5.26
C LEU A 218 -39.13 -18.01 4.74
N SER A 219 -39.28 -16.92 4.02
CA SER A 219 -40.55 -16.50 3.42
C SER A 219 -40.32 -15.91 2.06
N ILE A 220 -41.20 -16.23 1.10
CA ILE A 220 -41.21 -15.60 -0.22
C ILE A 220 -42.46 -14.75 -0.41
N TYR A 221 -42.27 -13.59 -1.01
CA TYR A 221 -43.29 -12.59 -1.30
C TYR A 221 -43.24 -12.24 -2.78
N ALA A 222 -44.41 -11.90 -3.34
CA ALA A 222 -44.49 -11.28 -4.65
C ALA A 222 -45.40 -10.05 -4.53
N GLY A 223 -44.82 -8.87 -4.74
CA GLY A 223 -45.34 -7.61 -4.25
C GLY A 223 -45.50 -7.64 -2.72
N ASN A 224 -46.65 -7.23 -2.22
CA ASN A 224 -46.96 -7.21 -0.78
C ASN A 224 -47.58 -8.52 -0.28
N LYS A 225 -47.78 -9.52 -1.15
CA LYS A 225 -48.44 -10.77 -0.80
C LYS A 225 -47.42 -11.85 -0.45
N LYS A 226 -47.58 -12.46 0.72
CA LYS A 226 -46.79 -13.62 1.16
C LYS A 226 -47.28 -14.89 0.47
N TYR A 227 -46.39 -15.61 -0.20
CA TYR A 227 -46.74 -16.83 -0.95
C TYR A 227 -46.46 -18.09 -0.15
N LEU A 228 -45.26 -18.19 0.40
CA LEU A 228 -44.80 -19.37 1.14
C LEU A 228 -44.02 -18.94 2.37
N SER A 229 -44.06 -19.75 3.43
CA SER A 229 -43.15 -19.59 4.56
C SER A 229 -43.04 -20.85 5.38
N PHE A 230 -41.80 -21.23 5.65
CA PHE A 230 -41.47 -22.46 6.36
C PHE A 230 -40.39 -22.19 7.40
N LYS A 231 -40.29 -23.10 8.37
CA LYS A 231 -39.25 -23.05 9.39
C LYS A 231 -37.95 -23.59 8.81
N SER A 232 -36.90 -22.79 8.82
CA SER A 232 -35.54 -23.16 8.37
C SER A 232 -34.67 -23.73 9.50
N GLY A 233 -35.15 -23.68 10.75
CA GLY A 233 -34.40 -24.11 11.93
C GLY A 233 -33.41 -23.04 12.39
N LYS A 234 -32.22 -23.03 11.78
CA LYS A 234 -31.19 -22.00 12.03
C LYS A 234 -31.25 -20.89 10.98
N ALA A 235 -30.55 -19.80 11.27
CA ALA A 235 -30.44 -18.69 10.33
C ALA A 235 -29.73 -19.17 9.06
N PRO A 236 -30.20 -18.79 7.87
CA PRO A 236 -29.42 -18.94 6.65
C PRO A 236 -28.12 -18.14 6.81
N ILE A 237 -27.00 -18.78 6.49
CA ILE A 237 -25.68 -18.16 6.48
C ILE A 237 -24.98 -18.69 5.24
N GLY A 238 -24.66 -17.82 4.29
CA GLY A 238 -24.06 -18.21 3.01
C GLY A 238 -24.51 -17.37 1.83
N PHE A 239 -24.35 -17.90 0.63
CA PHE A 239 -24.72 -17.23 -0.63
C PHE A 239 -26.18 -17.47 -0.99
N ILE A 240 -26.79 -16.48 -1.66
CA ILE A 240 -28.05 -16.67 -2.41
C ILE A 240 -27.70 -16.86 -3.87
N THR A 241 -28.25 -17.89 -4.48
CA THR A 241 -28.24 -18.06 -5.93
C THR A 241 -29.67 -18.03 -6.45
N VAL A 242 -29.90 -17.35 -7.57
CA VAL A 242 -31.20 -17.23 -8.22
C VAL A 242 -31.11 -17.84 -9.61
N GLU A 243 -31.92 -18.84 -9.93
CA GLU A 243 -31.98 -19.45 -11.26
C GLU A 243 -33.31 -19.14 -11.94
N GLY A 244 -33.36 -19.31 -13.26
CA GLY A 244 -34.60 -19.20 -14.04
C GLY A 244 -35.00 -17.76 -14.35
N LEU A 245 -34.03 -16.83 -14.34
CA LEU A 245 -34.22 -15.47 -14.84
C LEU A 245 -34.05 -15.46 -16.37
N GLU A 246 -34.97 -14.81 -17.08
CA GLU A 246 -34.81 -14.54 -18.51
C GLU A 246 -33.80 -13.38 -18.69
N ASP A 247 -32.99 -13.42 -19.75
CA ASP A 247 -31.98 -12.38 -20.03
C ASP A 247 -32.63 -11.00 -20.11
N GLY A 248 -32.05 -10.02 -19.41
CA GLY A 248 -32.56 -8.65 -19.33
C GLY A 248 -33.83 -8.46 -18.50
N ALA A 249 -34.39 -9.52 -17.90
CA ALA A 249 -35.62 -9.39 -17.09
C ALA A 249 -35.37 -8.73 -15.73
N LEU A 250 -34.16 -8.80 -15.18
CA LEU A 250 -33.81 -8.22 -13.88
C LEU A 250 -33.44 -6.74 -14.04
N THR A 251 -34.22 -5.86 -13.42
CA THR A 251 -33.98 -4.40 -13.50
C THR A 251 -33.30 -3.83 -12.26
N ALA A 252 -33.58 -4.42 -11.08
CA ALA A 252 -32.95 -4.01 -9.83
C ALA A 252 -32.93 -5.15 -8.79
N VAL A 253 -31.95 -5.09 -7.89
CA VAL A 253 -31.84 -5.95 -6.71
C VAL A 253 -31.72 -5.06 -5.47
N GLU A 254 -32.50 -5.32 -4.43
CA GLU A 254 -32.31 -4.71 -3.12
C GLU A 254 -31.96 -5.76 -2.07
N TYR A 255 -30.97 -5.45 -1.23
CA TYR A 255 -30.61 -6.25 -0.08
C TYR A 255 -30.74 -5.42 1.20
N ASP A 256 -31.30 -6.00 2.25
CA ASP A 256 -31.41 -5.42 3.59
C ASP A 256 -31.12 -6.53 4.61
N GLY A 257 -29.93 -6.55 5.21
CA GLY A 257 -29.51 -7.65 6.07
C GLY A 257 -28.09 -7.51 6.62
N VAL A 258 -27.68 -8.48 7.44
CA VAL A 258 -26.31 -8.53 7.96
C VAL A 258 -25.43 -9.32 7.01
N LEU A 259 -24.32 -8.72 6.58
CA LEU A 259 -23.32 -9.38 5.74
C LEU A 259 -22.34 -10.17 6.60
N ASP A 260 -21.85 -11.28 6.07
CA ASP A 260 -20.78 -12.04 6.69
C ASP A 260 -19.43 -11.41 6.34
N LEU A 261 -18.83 -10.71 7.31
CA LEU A 261 -17.70 -9.81 7.09
C LEU A 261 -16.33 -10.50 7.19
N GLU A 262 -16.27 -11.82 7.44
CA GLU A 262 -15.01 -12.57 7.54
C GLU A 262 -14.13 -12.48 6.27
N GLY A 263 -14.69 -12.09 5.11
CA GLY A 263 -13.94 -11.77 3.88
C GLY A 263 -13.95 -10.29 3.47
N MET A 264 -14.46 -9.40 4.32
CA MET A 264 -14.65 -7.96 4.06
C MET A 264 -14.05 -7.07 5.17
N ALA A 265 -13.22 -7.63 6.05
CA ALA A 265 -12.54 -6.87 7.11
C ALA A 265 -11.75 -5.69 6.53
N ASP A 266 -10.97 -5.93 5.46
CA ASP A 266 -10.20 -4.91 4.74
C ASP A 266 -11.10 -3.84 4.10
N LEU A 267 -12.34 -4.17 3.77
CA LEU A 267 -13.30 -3.22 3.21
C LEU A 267 -13.85 -2.32 4.32
N VAL A 268 -14.24 -2.89 5.46
CA VAL A 268 -14.69 -2.11 6.63
C VAL A 268 -13.57 -1.22 7.15
N GLN A 269 -12.33 -1.70 7.15
CA GLN A 269 -11.15 -0.92 7.51
C GLN A 269 -10.89 0.20 6.49
N ARG A 270 -10.88 -0.08 5.19
CA ARG A 270 -10.76 0.96 4.15
C ARG A 270 -11.86 2.01 4.24
N ILE A 271 -13.09 1.61 4.56
CA ILE A 271 -14.20 2.53 4.79
C ILE A 271 -13.92 3.46 5.98
N ARG A 272 -13.40 2.90 7.07
CA ARG A 272 -13.01 3.68 8.26
C ARG A 272 -11.87 4.63 7.93
N GLU A 273 -10.86 4.18 7.21
CA GLU A 273 -9.71 4.98 6.78
C GLU A 273 -10.12 6.08 5.80
N GLN A 274 -10.92 5.80 4.76
CA GLN A 274 -11.45 6.81 3.84
C GLN A 274 -12.33 7.84 4.56
N SER A 275 -13.16 7.40 5.51
CA SER A 275 -13.97 8.32 6.32
C SER A 275 -13.10 9.20 7.20
N ARG A 276 -12.03 8.66 7.78
CA ARG A 276 -11.04 9.42 8.54
C ARG A 276 -10.27 10.39 7.66
N GLU A 277 -9.86 9.98 6.47
CA GLU A 277 -9.09 10.82 5.52
C GLU A 277 -9.94 11.95 4.95
N ARG A 278 -11.20 11.66 4.63
CA ARG A 278 -12.16 12.70 4.22
C ARG A 278 -12.42 13.68 5.36
N PHE A 279 -12.57 13.19 6.59
CA PHE A 279 -12.67 14.04 7.77
C PHE A 279 -11.41 14.90 7.95
N ARG A 280 -10.21 14.32 7.84
CA ARG A 280 -8.92 15.03 7.85
C ARG A 280 -8.89 16.19 6.87
N SER A 281 -9.37 15.99 5.65
CA SER A 281 -9.44 17.03 4.61
C SER A 281 -10.46 18.15 4.88
N GLN A 282 -11.42 17.92 5.78
CA GLN A 282 -12.51 18.85 6.11
C GLN A 282 -12.30 19.57 7.45
N VAL A 283 -11.45 19.05 8.32
CA VAL A 283 -11.09 19.68 9.59
C VAL A 283 -10.25 20.93 9.29
N ASP A 284 -10.77 22.11 9.64
CA ASP A 284 -9.96 23.32 9.70
C ASP A 284 -9.12 23.30 10.99
N PRO A 285 -7.77 23.21 10.91
CA PRO A 285 -6.90 23.23 12.08
C PRO A 285 -7.09 24.47 12.97
N LYS A 286 -7.48 25.61 12.38
CA LYS A 286 -7.68 26.87 13.13
C LYS A 286 -8.95 26.84 13.99
N GLU A 287 -9.98 26.14 13.53
CA GLU A 287 -11.25 26.02 14.26
C GLU A 287 -11.22 24.90 15.31
N HIS A 288 -10.41 23.86 15.06
CA HIS A 288 -10.52 22.61 15.79
C HIS A 288 -9.31 22.21 16.62
N PHE A 289 -8.13 22.83 16.43
CA PHE A 289 -6.94 22.54 17.23
C PHE A 289 -6.55 23.72 18.13
N PRO A 290 -5.85 23.46 19.26
CA PRO A 290 -5.22 24.52 20.05
C PRO A 290 -4.33 25.43 19.20
N GLU A 291 -4.24 26.71 19.57
CA GLU A 291 -3.51 27.74 18.81
C GLU A 291 -2.06 27.36 18.51
N TRP A 292 -1.41 26.76 19.50
CA TRP A 292 -0.05 26.28 19.40
C TRP A 292 0.12 25.18 18.33
N VAL A 293 -0.82 24.24 18.20
CA VAL A 293 -0.69 23.11 17.24
C VAL A 293 -0.79 23.61 15.80
N HIS A 294 -1.73 24.51 15.50
CA HIS A 294 -1.94 24.96 14.12
C HIS A 294 -0.97 26.06 13.67
N SER A 295 -0.41 26.84 14.59
CA SER A 295 0.68 27.77 14.26
C SER A 295 1.93 27.04 13.75
N HIS A 296 2.18 25.81 14.21
CA HIS A 296 3.31 24.98 13.79
C HIS A 296 3.00 24.03 12.61
N LEU A 297 1.72 23.85 12.25
CA LEU A 297 1.28 23.05 11.09
C LEU A 297 1.59 23.69 9.73
N SER A 298 1.76 25.00 9.68
CA SER A 298 1.96 25.75 8.42
C SER A 298 3.37 25.55 7.81
N VAL A 299 4.24 24.76 8.45
CA VAL A 299 5.67 24.66 8.13
C VAL A 299 6.07 23.27 7.57
N SER A 300 5.22 22.24 7.65
CA SER A 300 5.66 20.83 7.50
C SER A 300 5.43 20.17 6.13
N GLY A 301 5.18 20.91 5.06
CA GLY A 301 5.09 20.36 3.70
C GLY A 301 6.37 20.60 2.89
N PHE A 302 7.09 19.54 2.52
CA PHE A 302 8.26 19.63 1.64
C PHE A 302 7.85 20.23 0.28
N ASN A 303 8.31 21.45 0.01
CA ASN A 303 8.06 22.16 -1.24
C ASN A 303 9.39 22.37 -1.95
N LEU A 304 9.56 21.85 -3.17
CA LEU A 304 10.78 22.08 -3.97
C LEU A 304 11.03 23.58 -4.22
N ASN A 305 9.99 24.42 -4.14
CA ASN A 305 10.13 25.88 -4.19
C ASN A 305 10.74 26.50 -2.92
N GLN A 306 10.95 25.70 -1.88
CA GLN A 306 11.67 26.08 -0.65
C GLN A 306 13.11 25.55 -0.64
N LEU A 307 13.55 24.84 -1.69
CA LEU A 307 14.96 24.50 -1.79
C LEU A 307 15.76 25.81 -1.89
N GLU A 308 16.77 25.98 -1.02
CA GLU A 308 17.73 27.06 -1.21
C GLU A 308 18.34 26.91 -2.60
N ARG A 309 18.23 27.97 -3.40
CA ARG A 309 18.66 27.99 -4.79
C ARG A 309 20.01 28.69 -4.89
N PRO A 310 20.89 28.25 -5.80
CA PRO A 310 22.11 28.98 -6.05
C PRO A 310 21.82 30.18 -6.97
N GLY A 311 22.63 31.23 -6.88
CA GLY A 311 22.64 32.35 -7.83
C GLY A 311 22.04 33.66 -7.34
N GLY A 312 21.65 33.77 -6.06
CA GLY A 312 21.08 34.99 -5.47
C GLY A 312 19.66 35.32 -5.93
N ASP A 313 19.29 36.61 -5.88
CA ASP A 313 17.96 37.09 -6.26
C ASP A 313 17.78 37.07 -7.80
N LEU A 314 16.70 36.45 -8.26
CA LEU A 314 16.33 36.39 -9.67
C LEU A 314 15.43 37.56 -10.07
N SER A 315 15.52 37.97 -11.33
CA SER A 315 14.47 38.78 -11.94
C SER A 315 13.15 37.99 -12.02
N PRO A 316 11.99 38.66 -12.11
CA PRO A 316 10.71 37.96 -12.23
C PRO A 316 10.64 36.99 -13.43
N GLU A 317 11.30 37.31 -14.53
CA GLU A 317 11.35 36.47 -15.73
C GLU A 317 12.18 35.20 -15.49
N GLU A 318 13.31 35.32 -14.81
CA GLU A 318 14.14 34.18 -14.40
C GLU A 318 13.46 33.32 -13.32
N GLU A 319 12.69 33.95 -12.43
CA GLU A 319 11.88 33.26 -11.41
C GLU A 319 10.81 32.38 -12.05
N ASP A 320 10.10 32.90 -13.04
CA ASP A 320 9.07 32.16 -13.79
C ASP A 320 9.72 31.05 -14.64
N ALA A 321 10.87 31.32 -15.26
CA ALA A 321 11.64 30.32 -15.99
C ALA A 321 12.13 29.18 -15.06
N TRP A 322 12.59 29.51 -13.85
CA TRP A 322 13.02 28.54 -12.86
C TRP A 322 11.86 27.67 -12.35
N LYS A 323 10.69 28.27 -12.07
CA LYS A 323 9.49 27.51 -11.68
C LYS A 323 9.04 26.56 -12.79
N ALA A 324 9.00 27.03 -14.04
CA ALA A 324 8.68 26.20 -15.19
C ALA A 324 9.69 25.05 -15.36
N ALA A 325 10.97 25.30 -15.05
CA ALA A 325 12.01 24.29 -15.05
C ALA A 325 11.80 23.24 -13.94
N LEU A 326 11.51 23.65 -12.71
CA LEU A 326 11.18 22.74 -11.60
C LEU A 326 9.92 21.91 -11.88
N ASP A 327 8.89 22.53 -12.45
CA ASP A 327 7.68 21.83 -12.89
C ASP A 327 8.01 20.80 -13.97
N SER A 328 8.93 21.13 -14.88
CA SER A 328 9.43 20.19 -15.89
C SER A 328 10.17 19.02 -15.27
N VAL A 329 11.07 19.26 -14.30
CA VAL A 329 11.75 18.20 -13.51
C VAL A 329 10.71 17.29 -12.87
N HIS A 330 9.73 17.86 -12.15
CA HIS A 330 8.68 17.09 -11.49
C HIS A 330 7.78 16.32 -12.47
N SER A 331 7.44 16.93 -13.61
CA SER A 331 6.67 16.27 -14.66
C SER A 331 7.47 15.14 -15.35
N SER A 332 8.79 15.29 -15.44
CA SER A 332 9.65 14.25 -16.00
C SER A 332 9.84 13.08 -15.05
N ARG A 333 9.83 13.32 -13.74
CA ARG A 333 9.77 12.30 -12.69
C ARG A 333 8.50 11.45 -12.82
N SER A 334 7.33 12.08 -12.96
CA SER A 334 6.06 11.34 -13.14
C SER A 334 5.96 10.59 -14.47
N ARG A 335 6.77 10.95 -15.48
CA ARG A 335 6.77 10.35 -16.82
C ARG A 335 7.94 9.41 -17.10
N GLY A 336 8.94 9.33 -16.22
CA GLY A 336 10.14 8.51 -16.43
C GLY A 336 11.05 9.00 -17.56
N LEU A 337 11.14 10.30 -17.78
CA LEU A 337 11.83 10.89 -18.93
C LEU A 337 12.90 11.94 -18.56
N PRO A 338 13.92 11.64 -17.72
CA PRO A 338 14.90 12.64 -17.29
C PRO A 338 15.76 13.19 -18.44
N VAL A 339 15.99 12.40 -19.49
CA VAL A 339 16.86 12.77 -20.64
C VAL A 339 16.33 14.02 -21.35
N TYR A 340 15.02 14.15 -21.55
CA TYR A 340 14.44 15.32 -22.22
C TYR A 340 14.61 16.60 -21.38
N THR A 341 14.46 16.50 -20.06
CA THR A 341 14.67 17.62 -19.15
C THR A 341 16.15 18.02 -19.08
N LEU A 342 17.07 17.05 -19.09
CA LEU A 342 18.51 17.32 -19.19
C LEU A 342 18.86 18.06 -20.48
N THR A 343 18.34 17.60 -21.63
CA THR A 343 18.53 18.29 -22.92
C THR A 343 17.93 19.70 -22.89
N TRP A 344 16.77 19.88 -22.26
CA TRP A 344 16.16 21.20 -22.12
C TRP A 344 17.06 22.18 -21.35
N PHE A 345 17.65 21.77 -20.22
CA PHE A 345 18.58 22.63 -19.48
C PHE A 345 19.84 22.97 -20.28
N GLN A 346 20.34 22.05 -21.12
CA GLN A 346 21.49 22.28 -21.99
C GLN A 346 21.17 23.23 -23.15
N ASP A 347 19.98 23.10 -23.73
CA ASP A 347 19.53 23.88 -24.89
C ASP A 347 18.96 25.26 -24.50
N THR A 348 18.61 25.45 -23.23
CA THR A 348 18.10 26.74 -22.72
C THR A 348 19.20 27.80 -22.87
N PRO A 349 18.98 28.92 -23.59
CA PRO A 349 20.01 29.94 -23.81
C PRO A 349 20.37 30.72 -22.53
N PRO A 350 21.58 31.32 -22.45
CA PRO A 350 22.04 32.03 -21.24
C PRO A 350 21.15 33.19 -20.80
N ASP A 351 20.45 33.80 -21.76
CA ASP A 351 19.54 34.93 -21.51
C ASP A 351 18.20 34.48 -20.89
N GLY A 352 17.94 33.16 -20.81
CA GLY A 352 16.71 32.60 -20.25
C GLY A 352 16.85 32.07 -18.81
N LEU A 353 18.02 31.54 -18.46
CA LEU A 353 18.31 31.07 -17.09
C LEU A 353 19.83 31.19 -16.82
N PRO A 354 20.24 31.76 -15.67
CA PRO A 354 21.65 31.83 -15.28
C PRO A 354 22.34 30.46 -15.33
N GLU A 355 23.62 30.46 -15.70
CA GLU A 355 24.38 29.20 -15.85
C GLU A 355 24.37 28.34 -14.59
N VAL A 356 24.55 28.96 -13.42
CA VAL A 356 24.53 28.24 -12.14
C VAL A 356 23.20 27.52 -11.89
N LEU A 357 22.07 28.12 -12.32
CA LEU A 357 20.74 27.51 -12.22
C LEU A 357 20.51 26.43 -13.27
N ARG A 358 21.02 26.59 -14.49
CA ARG A 358 20.99 25.50 -15.49
C ARG A 358 21.77 24.28 -15.02
N GLN A 359 22.94 24.51 -14.44
CA GLN A 359 23.78 23.46 -13.84
C GLN A 359 23.07 22.81 -12.65
N TYR A 360 22.43 23.61 -11.78
CA TYR A 360 21.69 23.08 -10.62
C TYR A 360 20.43 22.30 -11.03
N GLY A 361 19.66 22.78 -12.00
CA GLY A 361 18.52 22.04 -12.55
C GLY A 361 18.94 20.74 -13.25
N SER A 362 20.07 20.76 -13.98
CA SER A 362 20.66 19.55 -14.57
C SER A 362 21.13 18.57 -13.51
N LEU A 363 21.74 19.06 -12.42
CA LEU A 363 22.10 18.26 -11.25
C LEU A 363 20.87 17.55 -10.67
N LEU A 364 19.81 18.29 -10.35
CA LEU A 364 18.59 17.72 -9.78
C LEU A 364 17.99 16.66 -10.71
N THR A 365 17.90 16.95 -12.00
CA THR A 365 17.37 16.02 -13.01
C THR A 365 18.22 14.75 -13.14
N ALA A 366 19.55 14.91 -13.19
CA ALA A 366 20.48 13.79 -13.30
C ALA A 366 20.44 12.91 -12.03
N PHE A 367 20.38 13.55 -10.87
CA PHE A 367 20.29 12.90 -9.57
C PHE A 367 18.98 12.11 -9.44
N GLU A 368 17.83 12.71 -9.76
CA GLU A 368 16.54 12.01 -9.77
C GLU A 368 16.51 10.85 -10.78
N GLY A 369 17.19 11.01 -11.92
CA GLY A 369 17.34 9.98 -12.94
C GLY A 369 18.34 8.87 -12.61
N GLY A 370 19.07 8.96 -11.48
CA GLY A 370 20.12 8.00 -11.10
C GLY A 370 21.40 8.10 -11.93
N TYR A 371 21.62 9.20 -12.66
CA TYR A 371 22.83 9.44 -13.45
C TYR A 371 23.94 10.05 -12.59
N TRP A 372 24.44 9.31 -11.60
CA TRP A 372 25.31 9.82 -10.53
C TRP A 372 26.57 10.54 -11.02
N SER A 373 27.26 10.00 -12.04
CA SER A 373 28.44 10.67 -12.61
C SER A 373 28.12 11.96 -13.33
N TYR A 374 26.93 12.08 -13.89
CA TYR A 374 26.46 13.30 -14.53
C TYR A 374 26.07 14.34 -13.47
N ALA A 375 25.33 13.90 -12.46
CA ALA A 375 24.98 14.69 -11.28
C ALA A 375 26.24 15.27 -10.61
N ARG A 376 27.25 14.44 -10.31
CA ARG A 376 28.53 14.87 -9.75
C ARG A 376 29.23 15.94 -10.59
N GLY A 377 29.24 15.80 -11.91
CA GLY A 377 29.80 16.80 -12.83
C GLY A 377 29.13 18.17 -12.67
N HIS A 378 27.79 18.18 -12.68
CA HIS A 378 27.01 19.40 -12.49
C HIS A 378 27.14 19.99 -11.09
N ALA A 379 27.18 19.15 -10.03
CA ALA A 379 27.41 19.62 -8.67
C ALA A 379 28.75 20.35 -8.53
N ASN A 380 29.83 19.83 -9.12
CA ASN A 380 31.11 20.50 -9.13
C ASN A 380 31.07 21.86 -9.84
N ASN A 381 30.33 21.96 -10.96
CA ASN A 381 30.19 23.23 -11.69
C ASN A 381 29.42 24.29 -10.87
N VAL A 382 28.35 23.88 -10.17
CA VAL A 382 27.62 24.78 -9.26
C VAL A 382 28.53 25.23 -8.12
N LEU A 383 29.26 24.31 -7.47
CA LEU A 383 30.16 24.63 -6.36
C LEU A 383 31.40 25.46 -6.77
N GLN A 384 31.80 25.46 -8.04
CA GLN A 384 32.81 26.40 -8.54
C GLN A 384 32.33 27.86 -8.47
N SER A 385 31.03 28.08 -8.64
CA SER A 385 30.41 29.41 -8.58
C SER A 385 29.97 29.76 -7.15
N GLU A 386 29.44 28.77 -6.43
CA GLU A 386 28.92 28.93 -5.08
C GLU A 386 29.45 27.86 -4.13
N LEU A 387 30.67 28.08 -3.64
CA LEU A 387 31.42 27.10 -2.85
C LEU A 387 30.69 26.59 -1.60
N ASN A 388 29.76 27.38 -1.04
CA ASN A 388 29.07 27.11 0.22
C ASN A 388 27.58 26.76 0.04
N HIS A 389 27.11 26.49 -1.19
CA HIS A 389 25.71 26.13 -1.41
C HIS A 389 25.42 24.71 -0.87
N ALA A 390 24.89 24.63 0.36
CA ALA A 390 24.73 23.39 1.11
C ALA A 390 23.94 22.30 0.34
N PRO A 391 22.79 22.59 -0.31
CA PRO A 391 22.05 21.56 -1.06
C PRO A 391 22.90 20.87 -2.14
N THR A 392 23.72 21.64 -2.86
CA THR A 392 24.62 21.07 -3.87
C THR A 392 25.72 20.22 -3.25
N GLN A 393 26.24 20.60 -2.08
CA GLN A 393 27.24 19.83 -1.35
C GLN A 393 26.68 18.46 -0.91
N HIS A 394 25.45 18.41 -0.41
CA HIS A 394 24.76 17.16 -0.06
C HIS A 394 24.56 16.25 -1.27
N LEU A 395 24.09 16.80 -2.40
CA LEU A 395 23.91 16.03 -3.64
C LEU A 395 25.24 15.52 -4.20
N LEU A 396 26.35 16.25 -3.99
CA LEU A 396 27.69 15.79 -4.34
C LEU A 396 28.14 14.60 -3.48
N ILE A 397 27.99 14.69 -2.16
CA ILE A 397 28.32 13.59 -1.22
C ILE A 397 27.53 12.34 -1.60
N GLU A 398 26.22 12.48 -1.84
CA GLU A 398 25.37 11.37 -2.22
C GLU A 398 25.74 10.77 -3.58
N SER A 399 26.01 11.60 -4.59
CA SER A 399 26.46 11.10 -5.90
C SER A 399 27.78 10.32 -5.78
N LEU A 400 28.73 10.79 -4.96
CA LEU A 400 29.99 10.08 -4.71
C LEU A 400 29.76 8.72 -4.05
N ALA A 401 28.89 8.67 -3.03
CA ALA A 401 28.53 7.42 -2.38
C ALA A 401 27.88 6.42 -3.37
N MET A 402 26.91 6.88 -4.17
CA MET A 402 26.19 6.01 -5.12
C MET A 402 27.08 5.49 -6.25
N GLU A 403 28.18 6.17 -6.57
CA GLU A 403 29.22 5.66 -7.48
C GLU A 403 30.19 4.64 -6.84
N GLY A 404 30.02 4.34 -5.54
CA GLY A 404 30.95 3.47 -4.80
C GLY A 404 32.26 4.16 -4.38
N ASN A 405 32.35 5.50 -4.48
CA ASN A 405 33.54 6.26 -4.12
C ASN A 405 33.51 6.66 -2.62
N GLY A 406 33.48 5.66 -1.73
CA GLY A 406 33.31 5.86 -0.28
C GLY A 406 34.36 6.79 0.37
N ASP A 407 35.64 6.61 0.05
CA ASP A 407 36.73 7.47 0.55
C ASP A 407 36.48 8.96 0.19
N GLN A 408 36.14 9.23 -1.08
CA GLN A 408 35.90 10.59 -1.56
C GLN A 408 34.63 11.18 -0.96
N CYS A 409 33.59 10.36 -0.77
CA CYS A 409 32.36 10.75 -0.09
C CYS A 409 32.69 11.24 1.34
N TRP A 410 33.42 10.43 2.11
CA TRP A 410 33.82 10.77 3.48
C TRP A 410 34.70 12.02 3.55
N ASP A 411 35.75 12.09 2.74
CA ASP A 411 36.67 13.23 2.70
C ASP A 411 35.94 14.53 2.32
N THR A 412 35.01 14.45 1.37
CA THR A 412 34.21 15.60 0.93
C THR A 412 33.28 16.08 2.05
N ALA A 413 32.57 15.16 2.71
CA ALA A 413 31.70 15.47 3.84
C ALA A 413 32.47 16.11 5.00
N LYS A 414 33.63 15.53 5.36
CA LYS A 414 34.53 16.09 6.38
C LYS A 414 34.98 17.49 6.00
N LYS A 415 35.41 17.70 4.76
CA LYS A 415 35.87 19.01 4.27
C LYS A 415 34.76 20.08 4.36
N PHE A 416 33.51 19.73 4.11
CA PHE A 416 32.39 20.66 4.25
C PHE A 416 32.04 20.92 5.71
N TYR A 417 32.07 19.90 6.57
CA TYR A 417 31.92 20.05 8.01
C TYR A 417 33.01 20.96 8.61
N LEU A 418 34.28 20.75 8.27
CA LEU A 418 35.37 21.59 8.79
C LEU A 418 35.27 23.05 8.36
N LYS A 419 34.54 23.35 7.28
CA LYS A 419 34.22 24.72 6.86
C LYS A 419 32.98 25.28 7.56
N ASN A 420 32.07 24.42 8.01
CA ASN A 420 30.82 24.78 8.68
C ASN A 420 30.60 23.88 9.91
N PRO A 421 31.41 24.02 10.99
CA PRO A 421 31.39 23.08 12.12
C PRO A 421 30.07 23.01 12.89
N ASP A 422 29.23 24.04 12.74
CA ASP A 422 27.89 24.12 13.35
C ASP A 422 26.85 23.24 12.62
N ASP A 423 27.19 22.68 11.45
CA ASP A 423 26.32 21.82 10.67
C ASP A 423 26.90 20.39 10.55
N PRO A 424 26.57 19.48 11.50
CA PRO A 424 27.04 18.10 11.47
C PRO A 424 26.36 17.25 10.38
N SER A 425 25.37 17.78 9.66
CA SER A 425 24.53 17.00 8.74
C SER A 425 25.34 16.36 7.60
N PHE A 426 26.41 17.00 7.12
CA PHE A 426 27.29 16.44 6.09
C PHE A 426 27.93 15.11 6.51
N VAL A 427 28.49 15.06 7.73
CA VAL A 427 29.18 13.87 8.26
C VAL A 427 28.16 12.77 8.56
N ILE A 428 27.01 13.13 9.15
CA ILE A 428 25.94 12.18 9.45
C ILE A 428 25.37 11.58 8.16
N GLN A 429 25.11 12.40 7.14
CA GLN A 429 24.62 11.90 5.85
C GLN A 429 25.65 10.99 5.19
N ALA A 430 26.94 11.37 5.19
CA ALA A 430 27.99 10.50 4.66
C ALA A 430 28.05 9.16 5.39
N ALA A 431 27.92 9.15 6.73
CA ALA A 431 27.85 7.93 7.51
C ALA A 431 26.66 7.04 7.08
N LEU A 432 25.45 7.60 6.99
CA LEU A 432 24.26 6.88 6.52
C LEU A 432 24.46 6.33 5.09
N LEU A 433 25.01 7.13 4.19
CA LEU A 433 25.27 6.74 2.80
C LEU A 433 26.32 5.61 2.69
N LEU A 434 27.39 5.67 3.47
CA LEU A 434 28.39 4.61 3.54
C LEU A 434 27.78 3.31 4.05
N MET A 435 26.93 3.36 5.08
CA MET A 435 26.18 2.18 5.52
C MET A 435 25.25 1.65 4.42
N ARG A 436 24.56 2.53 3.67
CA ARG A 436 23.67 2.18 2.56
C ARG A 436 24.38 1.41 1.45
N ILE A 437 25.60 1.81 1.10
CA ILE A 437 26.41 1.14 0.08
C ILE A 437 27.24 -0.03 0.65
N ASN A 438 26.89 -0.50 1.85
CA ASN A 438 27.52 -1.61 2.55
C ASN A 438 29.02 -1.40 2.88
N MET A 439 29.42 -0.17 3.15
CA MET A 439 30.76 0.25 3.57
C MET A 439 30.78 0.65 5.07
N ALA A 440 30.06 -0.09 5.91
CA ALA A 440 30.00 0.20 7.36
C ALA A 440 31.34 -0.05 8.07
N ASP A 441 32.12 -1.05 7.63
CA ASP A 441 33.46 -1.32 8.17
C ASP A 441 34.42 -0.18 7.79
N ASP A 442 34.31 0.37 6.58
CA ASP A 442 35.08 1.53 6.16
C ASP A 442 34.67 2.77 6.94
N LEU A 443 33.37 2.99 7.16
CA LEU A 443 32.89 4.06 8.05
C LEU A 443 33.49 3.93 9.45
N LYS A 444 33.46 2.73 10.04
CA LYS A 444 34.08 2.46 11.34
C LYS A 444 35.58 2.82 11.33
N PHE A 445 36.29 2.38 10.31
CA PHE A 445 37.70 2.68 10.11
C PHE A 445 37.98 4.18 9.96
N PHE A 446 37.13 4.91 9.22
CA PHE A 446 37.24 6.36 9.09
C PHE A 446 37.03 7.04 10.44
N LEU A 447 35.96 6.69 11.18
CA LEU A 447 35.67 7.27 12.49
C LEU A 447 36.79 7.03 13.51
N GLU A 448 37.41 5.85 13.52
CA GLU A 448 38.52 5.50 14.41
C GLU A 448 39.81 6.28 14.11
N ARG A 449 40.00 6.74 12.87
CA ARG A 449 41.21 7.43 12.43
C ARG A 449 41.10 8.95 12.41
N GLU A 450 39.89 9.49 12.44
CA GLU A 450 39.70 10.92 12.38
C GLU A 450 39.95 11.57 13.74
N GLU A 451 40.88 12.53 13.78
CA GLU A 451 41.16 13.34 14.97
C GLU A 451 40.42 14.68 14.94
N ASP A 452 40.08 15.17 13.74
CA ASP A 452 39.51 16.51 13.54
C ASP A 452 38.00 16.62 13.81
N LEU A 453 37.30 15.48 13.98
CA LEU A 453 35.88 15.46 14.32
C LEU A 453 35.68 15.50 15.84
N PRO A 454 34.69 16.25 16.37
CA PRO A 454 34.34 16.20 17.78
C PRO A 454 33.93 14.80 18.23
N ASP A 455 34.27 14.43 19.46
CA ASP A 455 33.96 13.11 20.02
C ASP A 455 32.45 12.83 20.05
N GLU A 456 31.62 13.83 20.35
CA GLU A 456 30.15 13.72 20.33
C GLU A 456 29.62 13.33 18.93
N LEU A 457 30.21 13.89 17.87
CA LEU A 457 29.82 13.58 16.49
C LEU A 457 30.26 12.17 16.09
N LYS A 458 31.45 11.74 16.53
CA LYS A 458 31.93 10.37 16.32
C LYS A 458 31.07 9.36 17.06
N GLU A 459 30.79 9.60 18.34
CA GLU A 459 29.93 8.76 19.17
C GLU A 459 28.57 8.58 18.49
N ARG A 460 27.99 9.66 17.97
CA ARG A 460 26.75 9.59 17.20
C ARG A 460 26.84 8.73 15.93
N CYS A 461 27.94 8.80 15.17
CA CYS A 461 28.14 7.92 14.03
C CYS A 461 28.38 6.46 14.44
N PHE A 462 29.04 6.22 15.57
CA PHE A 462 29.15 4.89 16.17
C PHE A 462 27.81 4.36 16.66
N ASP A 463 26.93 5.22 17.19
CA ASP A 463 25.57 4.85 17.54
C ASP A 463 24.80 4.41 16.29
N LEU A 464 24.88 5.13 15.17
CA LEU A 464 24.26 4.71 13.90
C LEU A 464 24.76 3.32 13.46
N LEU A 465 26.06 3.06 13.58
CA LEU A 465 26.65 1.74 13.34
C LEU A 465 26.12 0.67 14.30
N ALA A 466 25.94 1.00 15.58
CA ALA A 466 25.38 0.08 16.57
C ALA A 466 23.90 -0.24 16.29
N HIS A 467 23.12 0.76 15.89
CA HIS A 467 21.71 0.61 15.51
C HIS A 467 21.52 -0.29 14.29
N ARG A 468 22.51 -0.34 13.38
CA ARG A 468 22.56 -1.30 12.27
C ARG A 468 22.44 -2.73 12.78
N GLU A 469 23.09 -3.05 13.89
CA GLU A 469 23.07 -4.40 14.45
C GLU A 469 21.82 -4.66 15.30
N LYS A 470 21.36 -3.67 16.08
CA LYS A 470 20.22 -3.84 16.98
C LYS A 470 19.49 -2.52 17.26
N PRO A 471 18.15 -2.46 17.17
CA PRO A 471 17.40 -1.26 17.55
C PRO A 471 17.49 -1.01 19.07
N LEU A 472 17.64 0.26 19.48
CA LEU A 472 17.65 0.69 20.88
C LEU A 472 16.21 0.74 21.45
N GLY A 473 15.55 -0.40 21.55
CA GLY A 473 14.24 -0.53 22.20
C GLY A 473 14.32 -1.22 23.55
N LYS A 474 13.59 -0.73 24.56
CA LYS A 474 13.45 -1.44 25.84
C LYS A 474 12.71 -2.76 25.61
N GLY A 475 13.25 -3.86 26.12
CA GLY A 475 12.60 -5.17 26.03
C GLY A 475 12.76 -5.89 24.69
N MET A 476 13.55 -5.34 23.76
CA MET A 476 13.89 -5.99 22.48
C MET A 476 14.58 -7.33 22.70
N ARG A 477 14.04 -8.36 22.06
CA ARG A 477 14.55 -9.74 22.03
C ARG A 477 14.80 -10.16 20.60
N THR A 478 15.76 -11.04 20.43
CA THR A 478 16.16 -11.52 19.12
C THR A 478 15.87 -13.01 19.02
N GLU A 479 15.03 -13.39 18.06
CA GLU A 479 14.82 -14.80 17.69
C GLU A 479 15.54 -15.07 16.37
N THR A 480 16.37 -16.11 16.39
CA THR A 480 17.33 -16.38 15.33
C THR A 480 16.96 -17.67 14.60
N GLY A 481 16.57 -17.56 13.33
CA GLY A 481 16.33 -18.67 12.43
C GLY A 481 17.57 -19.10 11.65
N ALA A 482 17.38 -19.99 10.67
CA ALA A 482 18.46 -20.49 9.81
C ALA A 482 19.03 -19.38 8.89
N HIS A 483 18.16 -18.62 8.24
CA HIS A 483 18.53 -17.59 7.25
C HIS A 483 18.13 -16.18 7.69
N LEU A 484 17.48 -16.02 8.85
CA LEU A 484 16.93 -14.75 9.29
C LEU A 484 17.06 -14.54 10.80
N GLU A 485 16.99 -13.30 11.21
CA GLU A 485 16.99 -12.83 12.59
C GLU A 485 15.90 -11.77 12.77
N VAL A 486 15.00 -11.99 13.72
CA VAL A 486 13.94 -11.03 14.06
C VAL A 486 14.21 -10.46 15.44
N THR A 487 14.43 -9.15 15.51
CA THR A 487 14.52 -8.42 16.76
C THR A 487 13.21 -7.65 17.01
N SER A 488 12.58 -7.91 18.15
CA SER A 488 11.28 -7.35 18.50
C SER A 488 11.04 -7.31 20.01
N ASP A 489 10.20 -6.39 20.45
CA ASP A 489 9.63 -6.28 21.79
C ASP A 489 8.30 -7.06 21.97
N LEU A 490 7.86 -7.79 20.94
CA LEU A 490 6.71 -8.69 21.01
C LEU A 490 6.87 -9.79 22.09
N PRO A 491 5.75 -10.35 22.60
CA PRO A 491 5.78 -11.54 23.44
C PRO A 491 6.50 -12.70 22.73
N ARG A 492 7.28 -13.47 23.49
CA ARG A 492 8.16 -14.54 22.96
C ARG A 492 7.44 -15.48 22.00
N ASP A 493 6.27 -15.97 22.39
CA ASP A 493 5.51 -16.93 21.59
C ASP A 493 5.07 -16.33 20.24
N ALA A 494 4.71 -15.04 20.22
CA ALA A 494 4.36 -14.33 19.00
C ALA A 494 5.59 -14.11 18.09
N LEU A 495 6.73 -13.73 18.69
CA LEU A 495 7.98 -13.56 17.97
C LEU A 495 8.49 -14.87 17.34
N GLU A 496 8.41 -15.99 18.07
CA GLU A 496 8.76 -17.31 17.56
C GLU A 496 7.82 -17.74 16.42
N ALA A 497 6.52 -17.55 16.58
CA ALA A 497 5.53 -17.88 15.55
C ALA A 497 5.77 -17.07 14.26
N LEU A 498 6.06 -15.78 14.38
CA LEU A 498 6.36 -14.91 13.25
C LEU A 498 7.69 -15.27 12.57
N THR A 499 8.74 -15.51 13.35
CA THR A 499 10.05 -15.94 12.84
C THR A 499 9.92 -17.22 12.03
N ASN A 500 9.15 -18.19 12.52
CA ASN A 500 8.85 -19.43 11.82
C ASN A 500 8.03 -19.20 10.54
N TRP A 501 7.11 -18.23 10.54
CA TRP A 501 6.37 -17.86 9.33
C TRP A 501 7.28 -17.22 8.28
N LEU A 502 8.09 -16.23 8.64
CA LEU A 502 9.08 -15.60 7.75
C LEU A 502 10.05 -16.62 7.16
N ALA A 503 10.53 -17.57 7.97
CA ALA A 503 11.40 -18.64 7.51
C ALA A 503 10.74 -19.49 6.41
N ARG A 504 9.43 -19.76 6.50
CA ARG A 504 8.70 -20.47 5.44
C ARG A 504 8.58 -19.65 4.17
N GLU A 505 8.38 -18.33 4.27
CA GLU A 505 8.34 -17.45 3.11
C GLU A 505 9.69 -17.41 2.36
N ILE A 506 10.81 -17.39 3.09
CA ILE A 506 12.15 -17.53 2.49
C ILE A 506 12.31 -18.87 1.77
N VAL A 507 11.82 -19.97 2.36
CA VAL A 507 11.88 -21.28 1.71
C VAL A 507 11.02 -21.33 0.44
N ARG A 508 9.88 -20.64 0.42
CA ARG A 508 9.04 -20.51 -0.79
C ARG A 508 9.74 -19.72 -1.90
N SER A 509 10.49 -18.67 -1.54
CA SER A 509 11.21 -17.87 -2.53
C SER A 509 12.43 -18.57 -3.13
N LYS A 510 12.99 -19.61 -2.49
CA LYS A 510 14.12 -20.40 -3.03
C LYS A 510 13.91 -20.95 -4.44
N GLY A 511 12.67 -21.15 -4.88
CA GLY A 511 12.40 -21.58 -6.25
C GLY A 511 12.64 -20.51 -7.32
N PHE A 512 12.86 -19.26 -6.92
CA PHE A 512 13.01 -18.08 -7.79
C PHE A 512 14.35 -17.37 -7.57
N LEU A 513 15.17 -17.90 -6.67
CA LEU A 513 16.41 -17.29 -6.23
C LEU A 513 17.53 -18.32 -6.41
N PRO A 514 18.75 -17.88 -6.76
CA PRO A 514 19.90 -18.75 -6.80
C PRO A 514 20.15 -19.44 -5.45
N GLU A 515 20.65 -20.68 -5.49
CA GLU A 515 20.84 -21.50 -4.28
C GLU A 515 21.78 -20.86 -3.25
N ASP A 516 22.71 -20.02 -3.68
CA ASP A 516 23.73 -19.36 -2.87
C ASP A 516 23.33 -17.98 -2.33
N THR A 517 22.23 -17.38 -2.83
CA THR A 517 21.73 -16.08 -2.32
C THR A 517 21.46 -16.10 -0.82
N LEU A 518 21.04 -17.26 -0.30
CA LEU A 518 20.74 -17.50 1.12
C LEU A 518 21.87 -18.23 1.88
N GLN A 519 23.00 -18.51 1.21
CA GLN A 519 24.18 -19.15 1.80
C GLN A 519 25.22 -18.15 2.33
N LYS A 520 24.99 -16.84 2.13
CA LYS A 520 25.79 -15.80 2.79
C LYS A 520 25.75 -15.98 4.31
N GLU A 521 26.90 -15.83 4.98
CA GLU A 521 27.01 -15.97 6.44
C GLU A 521 26.09 -14.99 7.20
N GLU A 522 25.82 -13.83 6.60
CA GLU A 522 24.96 -12.80 7.18
C GLU A 522 23.48 -13.18 7.09
N LYS A 523 22.75 -13.13 8.20
CA LYS A 523 21.30 -13.43 8.26
C LYS A 523 20.45 -12.24 7.82
N LEU A 524 19.31 -12.51 7.20
CA LEU A 524 18.31 -11.48 6.87
C LEU A 524 17.78 -10.89 8.18
N ARG A 525 17.79 -9.57 8.34
CA ARG A 525 17.39 -8.90 9.57
C ARG A 525 16.01 -8.28 9.46
N VAL A 526 15.20 -8.44 10.51
CA VAL A 526 13.90 -7.78 10.68
C VAL A 526 13.85 -7.12 12.06
N PHE A 527 13.59 -5.83 12.11
CA PHE A 527 13.29 -5.06 13.30
C PHE A 527 11.79 -4.81 13.34
N LEU A 528 11.12 -5.43 14.30
CA LEU A 528 9.67 -5.36 14.43
C LEU A 528 9.29 -4.75 15.78
N PHE A 529 8.69 -3.58 15.74
CA PHE A 529 8.18 -2.91 16.94
C PHE A 529 6.75 -3.38 17.22
N ALA A 530 6.41 -3.66 18.47
CA ALA A 530 5.05 -4.06 18.85
C ALA A 530 4.08 -2.87 18.72
N ASP A 531 4.58 -1.65 18.91
CA ASP A 531 3.82 -0.41 18.81
C ASP A 531 4.30 0.47 17.63
N ARG A 532 3.36 1.17 17.00
CA ARG A 532 3.63 2.11 15.90
C ARG A 532 4.50 3.28 16.36
N TRP A 533 4.37 3.73 17.60
CA TRP A 533 5.15 4.81 18.17
C TRP A 533 6.62 4.49 18.22
N ASP A 534 7.00 3.34 18.76
CA ASP A 534 8.40 2.96 18.90
C ASP A 534 9.04 2.81 17.52
N TYR A 535 8.25 2.36 16.54
CA TYR A 535 8.62 2.40 15.13
C TYR A 535 8.76 3.82 14.58
N GLU A 536 7.80 4.72 14.81
CA GLU A 536 7.83 6.12 14.35
C GLU A 536 8.99 6.90 14.98
N GLU A 537 9.24 6.69 16.27
CA GLU A 537 10.35 7.27 17.02
C GLU A 537 11.68 6.78 16.45
N PHE A 538 11.85 5.45 16.35
CA PHE A 538 13.05 4.87 15.75
C PHE A 538 13.26 5.41 14.34
N THR A 539 12.24 5.30 13.48
CA THR A 539 12.34 5.71 12.08
C THR A 539 12.57 7.20 11.92
N THR A 540 12.02 8.07 12.76
CA THR A 540 12.31 9.52 12.75
C THR A 540 13.77 9.80 13.14
N GLU A 541 14.32 9.02 14.08
CA GLU A 541 15.71 9.18 14.54
C GLU A 541 16.72 8.73 13.49
N ILE A 542 16.38 7.69 12.72
CA ILE A 542 17.30 7.08 11.76
C ILE A 542 17.05 7.47 10.30
N ILE A 543 15.83 7.90 9.95
CA ILE A 543 15.38 8.16 8.57
C ILE A 543 14.49 9.40 8.54
N ALA A 544 15.02 10.48 7.98
CA ALA A 544 14.32 11.77 7.82
C ALA A 544 12.98 11.69 7.06
N MET A 545 12.76 10.61 6.31
CA MET A 545 11.65 10.41 5.38
C MET A 545 10.83 9.15 5.69
N ALA A 546 10.70 8.77 6.96
CA ALA A 546 9.80 7.69 7.34
C ALA A 546 8.40 8.00 6.81
N HIS A 547 7.86 7.15 5.93
CA HIS A 547 6.49 7.30 5.44
C HIS A 547 5.55 7.00 6.61
N PRO A 548 4.86 8.00 7.20
CA PRO A 548 4.14 7.80 8.47
C PRO A 548 3.00 6.77 8.35
N SER A 549 2.56 6.51 7.12
CA SER A 549 1.48 5.58 6.78
C SER A 549 1.94 4.16 6.44
N ALA A 550 3.24 3.89 6.26
CA ALA A 550 3.70 2.55 5.88
C ALA A 550 3.76 1.62 7.10
N ALA A 551 3.27 0.38 6.94
CA ALA A 551 3.36 -0.66 7.97
C ALA A 551 4.81 -1.14 8.23
N GLY A 552 5.71 -0.86 7.29
CA GLY A 552 7.13 -1.11 7.36
C GLY A 552 7.81 -0.84 6.01
N PHE A 553 9.13 -0.85 5.99
CA PHE A 553 9.95 -0.70 4.79
C PHE A 553 11.30 -1.40 4.99
N TYR A 554 11.95 -1.79 3.90
CA TYR A 554 13.35 -2.22 3.91
C TYR A 554 14.28 -1.01 3.94
N SER A 555 15.15 -0.92 4.94
CA SER A 555 16.28 0.01 4.94
C SER A 555 17.54 -0.67 4.46
N GLN A 556 18.15 -0.08 3.43
CA GLN A 556 19.43 -0.53 2.93
C GLN A 556 20.59 -0.11 3.84
N GLU A 557 20.49 1.06 4.50
CA GLU A 557 21.41 1.56 5.51
C GLU A 557 21.58 0.55 6.66
N TYR A 558 20.44 0.10 7.19
CA TYR A 558 20.39 -0.84 8.30
C TYR A 558 20.51 -2.30 7.84
N GLY A 559 20.38 -2.55 6.53
CA GLY A 559 20.34 -3.89 5.97
C GLY A 559 19.22 -4.74 6.60
N ALA A 560 18.12 -4.11 6.99
CA ALA A 560 17.06 -4.69 7.79
C ALA A 560 15.67 -4.22 7.31
N VAL A 561 14.68 -5.11 7.42
CA VAL A 561 13.27 -4.71 7.33
C VAL A 561 12.87 -4.06 8.63
N ILE A 562 12.35 -2.85 8.59
CA ILE A 562 11.90 -2.09 9.76
C ILE A 562 10.38 -1.98 9.66
N ALA A 563 9.66 -2.52 10.63
CA ALA A 563 8.20 -2.59 10.61
C ALA A 563 7.61 -2.48 12.00
N TRP A 564 6.30 -2.26 12.10
CA TRP A 564 5.56 -2.38 13.35
C TRP A 564 4.43 -3.39 13.24
N ALA A 565 4.04 -3.98 14.37
CA ALA A 565 3.02 -5.02 14.45
C ALA A 565 1.63 -4.43 14.23
N ASN A 566 1.23 -4.29 12.96
CA ASN A 566 -0.10 -3.82 12.57
C ASN A 566 -1.21 -4.70 13.22
N PRO A 567 -2.28 -4.12 13.80
CA PRO A 567 -3.42 -4.85 14.32
C PRO A 567 -4.02 -5.86 13.33
N ASN A 568 -3.88 -5.61 12.02
CA ASN A 568 -4.22 -6.58 10.98
C ASN A 568 -3.02 -7.50 10.69
N GLU A 569 -3.10 -8.74 11.15
CA GLU A 569 -2.05 -9.74 10.99
C GLU A 569 -1.74 -10.07 9.53
N GLU A 570 -2.74 -10.06 8.65
CA GLU A 570 -2.53 -10.37 7.23
C GLU A 570 -1.87 -9.21 6.48
N ASP A 571 -2.20 -7.96 6.81
CA ASP A 571 -1.52 -6.78 6.28
C ASP A 571 -0.05 -6.72 6.74
N LEU A 572 0.19 -7.06 8.00
CA LEU A 572 1.54 -7.19 8.54
C LEU A 572 2.34 -8.24 7.78
N LYS A 573 1.80 -9.45 7.62
CA LYS A 573 2.45 -10.52 6.86
C LYS A 573 2.70 -10.12 5.41
N SER A 574 1.72 -9.51 4.75
CA SER A 574 1.87 -9.06 3.37
C SER A 574 3.01 -8.05 3.25
N SER A 575 3.05 -7.05 4.14
CA SER A 575 4.09 -6.02 4.18
C SER A 575 5.46 -6.61 4.49
N LEU A 576 5.58 -7.45 5.52
CA LEU A 576 6.84 -8.11 5.87
C LEU A 576 7.36 -8.99 4.73
N ARG A 577 6.49 -9.71 4.00
CA ARG A 577 6.90 -10.49 2.83
C ARG A 577 7.49 -9.58 1.74
N ARG A 578 6.81 -8.47 1.43
CA ARG A 578 7.24 -7.49 0.43
C ARG A 578 8.64 -6.96 0.74
N GLU A 579 8.81 -6.43 1.95
CA GLU A 579 10.07 -5.82 2.36
C GLU A 579 11.20 -6.85 2.50
N LEU A 580 10.87 -8.07 2.94
CA LEU A 580 11.83 -9.18 2.97
C LEU A 580 12.31 -9.57 1.57
N MET A 581 11.43 -9.58 0.57
CA MET A 581 11.86 -9.84 -0.81
C MET A 581 12.72 -8.71 -1.37
N ILE A 582 12.47 -7.45 -1.01
CA ILE A 582 13.35 -6.33 -1.36
C ILE A 582 14.74 -6.56 -0.76
N GLN A 583 14.83 -6.89 0.53
CA GLN A 583 16.10 -7.22 1.19
C GLN A 583 16.84 -8.37 0.49
N ILE A 584 16.13 -9.43 0.10
CA ILE A 584 16.73 -10.56 -0.62
C ILE A 584 17.23 -10.13 -2.00
N GLY A 585 16.46 -9.35 -2.75
CA GLY A 585 16.88 -8.80 -4.05
C GLY A 585 18.16 -7.97 -3.91
N LYS A 586 18.21 -7.10 -2.90
CA LYS A 586 19.40 -6.27 -2.61
C LYS A 586 20.63 -7.08 -2.22
N ARG A 587 20.48 -8.31 -1.73
CA ARG A 587 21.60 -9.23 -1.51
C ARG A 587 22.13 -9.88 -2.77
N ILE A 588 21.30 -10.03 -3.81
CA ILE A 588 21.74 -10.46 -5.14
C ILE A 588 22.60 -9.35 -5.73
N HIS A 589 22.08 -8.13 -5.75
CA HIS A 589 22.79 -6.95 -6.23
C HIS A 589 22.25 -5.66 -5.60
N PRO A 590 23.09 -4.68 -5.24
CA PRO A 590 22.62 -3.40 -4.66
C PRO A 590 21.61 -2.65 -5.56
N GLU A 591 21.75 -2.75 -6.88
CA GLU A 591 20.83 -2.14 -7.85
C GLU A 591 19.64 -3.03 -8.23
N TYR A 592 19.47 -4.19 -7.60
CA TYR A 592 18.33 -5.06 -7.91
C TYR A 592 17.01 -4.28 -7.69
N PRO A 593 16.13 -4.16 -8.69
CA PRO A 593 15.08 -3.17 -8.65
C PRO A 593 13.96 -3.56 -7.69
N VAL A 594 13.40 -2.55 -7.00
CA VAL A 594 12.28 -2.74 -6.08
C VAL A 594 11.06 -3.37 -6.77
N TRP A 595 10.73 -2.97 -8.01
CA TRP A 595 9.57 -3.54 -8.72
C TRP A 595 9.68 -5.06 -8.91
N ALA A 596 10.88 -5.59 -9.20
CA ALA A 596 11.07 -7.02 -9.41
C ALA A 596 10.92 -7.78 -8.08
N SER A 597 11.45 -7.21 -7.00
CA SER A 597 11.34 -7.75 -5.65
C SER A 597 9.89 -7.80 -5.17
N ILE A 598 9.13 -6.72 -5.40
CA ILE A 598 7.70 -6.63 -5.04
C ILE A 598 6.89 -7.59 -5.91
N GLY A 599 7.11 -7.62 -7.22
CA GLY A 599 6.40 -8.54 -8.12
C GLY A 599 6.63 -10.00 -7.73
N LEU A 600 7.86 -10.34 -7.32
CA LEU A 600 8.17 -11.66 -6.78
C LEU A 600 7.48 -11.93 -5.44
N ALA A 601 7.44 -10.96 -4.53
CA ALA A 601 6.70 -11.08 -3.26
C ALA A 601 5.23 -11.40 -3.49
N GLU A 602 4.62 -10.74 -4.48
CA GLU A 602 3.22 -10.98 -4.85
C GLU A 602 2.99 -12.38 -5.42
N ILE A 603 3.93 -12.89 -6.21
CA ILE A 603 3.90 -14.27 -6.71
C ILE A 603 4.05 -15.26 -5.55
N VAL A 604 5.04 -15.07 -4.67
CA VAL A 604 5.31 -15.96 -3.53
C VAL A 604 4.14 -16.00 -2.54
N GLY A 605 3.44 -14.87 -2.37
CA GLY A 605 2.26 -14.78 -1.51
C GLY A 605 1.04 -15.55 -2.03
N ASP A 606 1.04 -16.02 -3.28
CA ASP A 606 -0.07 -16.77 -3.85
C ASP A 606 -0.09 -18.23 -3.34
N ALA A 607 -1.26 -18.66 -2.83
CA ALA A 607 -1.44 -19.94 -2.14
C ALA A 607 -1.19 -21.18 -3.03
N GLY A 608 -1.09 -21.00 -4.34
CA GLY A 608 -0.80 -22.06 -5.32
C GLY A 608 0.69 -22.38 -5.54
N VAL A 609 1.63 -21.58 -5.02
CA VAL A 609 3.06 -21.77 -5.26
C VAL A 609 3.62 -22.91 -4.41
N ILE A 610 4.05 -23.99 -5.07
CA ILE A 610 4.72 -25.14 -4.43
C ILE A 610 6.23 -24.90 -4.47
N PRO A 611 6.94 -24.93 -3.33
CA PRO A 611 8.40 -24.78 -3.28
C PRO A 611 9.12 -25.72 -4.26
N GLY A 612 10.04 -25.18 -5.06
CA GLY A 612 10.88 -25.94 -5.99
C GLY A 612 10.20 -26.46 -7.27
N ARG A 613 8.98 -26.00 -7.62
CA ARG A 613 8.34 -26.32 -8.90
C ARG A 613 8.18 -25.08 -9.79
N LYS A 614 8.57 -25.20 -11.08
CA LYS A 614 8.25 -24.20 -12.10
C LYS A 614 6.74 -23.99 -12.19
N MET A 615 6.29 -22.73 -12.22
CA MET A 615 4.89 -22.35 -12.14
C MET A 615 4.10 -22.86 -13.36
N LYS A 616 3.25 -23.88 -13.14
CA LYS A 616 2.33 -24.38 -14.18
C LYS A 616 0.92 -23.78 -14.07
N THR A 617 0.57 -23.24 -12.91
CA THR A 617 -0.74 -22.65 -12.62
C THR A 617 -0.58 -21.62 -11.50
N LEU A 618 -0.74 -20.33 -11.80
CA LEU A 618 -0.90 -19.30 -10.78
C LEU A 618 -2.39 -19.02 -10.57
N SER A 619 -2.76 -18.76 -9.32
CA SER A 619 -4.13 -18.41 -8.98
C SER A 619 -4.36 -16.94 -9.33
N LYS A 620 -5.48 -16.66 -9.99
CA LYS A 620 -5.79 -15.30 -10.43
C LYS A 620 -6.24 -14.49 -9.22
N ARG A 621 -5.50 -13.45 -8.85
CA ARG A 621 -5.92 -12.50 -7.82
C ARG A 621 -6.94 -11.52 -8.41
N GLY A 622 -8.22 -11.82 -8.23
CA GLY A 622 -9.32 -10.96 -8.69
C GLY A 622 -9.15 -9.50 -8.25
N ALA A 623 -8.67 -9.26 -7.03
CA ALA A 623 -8.41 -7.91 -6.53
C ALA A 623 -7.34 -7.14 -7.31
N HIS A 624 -6.29 -7.81 -7.82
CA HIS A 624 -5.27 -7.16 -8.65
C HIS A 624 -5.82 -6.87 -10.04
N LEU A 625 -6.59 -7.80 -10.63
CA LEU A 625 -7.22 -7.60 -11.93
C LEU A 625 -8.28 -6.48 -11.93
N MET A 626 -8.92 -6.22 -10.79
CA MET A 626 -9.82 -5.07 -10.63
C MET A 626 -9.07 -3.75 -10.47
N ARG A 627 -7.78 -3.79 -10.09
CA ARG A 627 -6.91 -2.62 -9.88
C ARG A 627 -5.98 -2.34 -11.05
N THR A 628 -5.79 -3.29 -11.96
CA THR A 628 -5.15 -3.03 -13.25
C THR A 628 -6.03 -2.04 -13.99
N GLY A 629 -5.62 -0.78 -14.00
CA GLY A 629 -6.31 0.31 -14.67
C GLY A 629 -6.47 0.09 -16.17
N LYS A 630 -6.89 1.12 -16.88
CA LYS A 630 -7.00 1.05 -18.36
C LYS A 630 -5.62 0.89 -19.00
N GLU A 631 -5.55 0.40 -20.25
CA GLU A 631 -4.27 0.15 -20.96
C GLU A 631 -3.38 1.40 -21.04
N ASP A 632 -3.96 2.60 -21.05
CA ASP A 632 -3.27 3.90 -21.04
C ASP A 632 -2.73 4.34 -19.67
N GLU A 633 -3.09 3.65 -18.59
CA GLU A 633 -2.60 3.89 -17.23
C GLU A 633 -1.41 2.99 -16.86
N LEU A 634 -1.11 1.99 -17.70
CA LEU A 634 0.02 1.08 -17.52
C LEU A 634 1.34 1.75 -17.89
N ILE A 635 2.35 1.53 -17.07
CA ILE A 635 3.71 1.98 -17.35
C ILE A 635 4.28 1.14 -18.50
N PRO A 636 4.90 1.77 -19.51
CA PRO A 636 5.55 1.05 -20.59
C PRO A 636 6.59 0.07 -20.06
N PHE A 637 6.67 -1.10 -20.69
CA PHE A 637 7.54 -2.21 -20.28
C PHE A 637 9.01 -1.77 -20.17
N ALA A 638 9.50 -1.06 -21.19
CA ALA A 638 10.87 -0.57 -21.23
C ALA A 638 11.19 0.43 -20.09
N VAL A 639 10.21 1.26 -19.70
CA VAL A 639 10.36 2.22 -18.61
C VAL A 639 10.44 1.47 -17.28
N MET A 640 9.56 0.49 -17.08
CA MET A 640 9.53 -0.28 -15.85
C MET A 640 10.80 -1.12 -15.65
N LEU A 641 11.37 -1.70 -16.71
CA LEU A 641 12.62 -2.46 -16.63
C LEU A 641 13.82 -1.64 -16.13
N HIS A 642 13.87 -0.35 -16.48
CA HIS A 642 14.94 0.59 -16.11
C HIS A 642 14.57 1.51 -14.96
N MET A 643 13.44 1.25 -14.30
CA MET A 643 12.92 2.09 -13.23
C MET A 643 13.85 2.03 -12.02
N SER A 644 14.29 3.19 -11.54
CA SER A 644 15.02 3.32 -10.28
C SER A 644 14.09 3.18 -9.08
N ASP A 645 14.64 2.82 -7.91
CA ASP A 645 13.83 2.71 -6.68
C ASP A 645 13.12 4.03 -6.32
N PRO A 646 13.76 5.23 -6.39
CA PRO A 646 13.06 6.49 -6.13
C PRO A 646 11.91 6.74 -7.10
N MET A 647 12.07 6.37 -8.37
CA MET A 647 11.01 6.49 -9.36
C MET A 647 9.85 5.54 -9.06
N TYR A 648 10.13 4.31 -8.62
CA TYR A 648 9.11 3.35 -8.21
C TYR A 648 8.26 3.89 -7.06
N TYR A 649 8.89 4.33 -5.97
CA TYR A 649 8.18 4.86 -4.80
C TYR A 649 7.40 6.15 -5.11
N ALA A 650 7.92 7.01 -5.99
CA ALA A 650 7.22 8.21 -6.43
C ALA A 650 5.89 7.91 -7.14
N LEU A 651 5.80 6.77 -7.84
CA LEU A 651 4.63 6.38 -8.62
C LEU A 651 3.70 5.41 -7.87
N GLU A 652 4.13 4.89 -6.71
CA GLU A 652 3.44 3.78 -6.03
C GLU A 652 1.97 4.07 -5.73
N ALA A 653 1.69 5.23 -5.12
CA ALA A 653 0.35 5.65 -4.76
C ALA A 653 -0.53 6.02 -5.97
N GLU A 654 0.06 6.61 -7.02
CA GLU A 654 -0.69 7.12 -8.17
C GLU A 654 -1.01 6.05 -9.22
N ARG A 655 -0.14 5.05 -9.37
CA ARG A 655 -0.16 4.11 -10.51
C ARG A 655 -0.36 2.65 -10.11
N ASN A 656 -0.67 2.37 -8.84
CA ASN A 656 -0.80 1.01 -8.30
C ASN A 656 0.44 0.15 -8.64
N MET A 657 1.63 0.66 -8.35
CA MET A 657 2.89 0.05 -8.81
C MET A 657 3.08 -1.40 -8.39
N GLU A 658 2.54 -1.78 -7.23
CA GLU A 658 2.50 -3.17 -6.75
C GLU A 658 1.82 -4.11 -7.76
N VAL A 659 0.68 -3.70 -8.32
CA VAL A 659 -0.07 -4.47 -9.31
C VAL A 659 0.71 -4.56 -10.62
N GLN A 660 1.37 -3.46 -11.02
CA GLN A 660 2.21 -3.44 -12.22
C GLN A 660 3.44 -4.33 -12.05
N ALA A 661 4.11 -4.28 -10.89
CA ALA A 661 5.20 -5.17 -10.46
C ALA A 661 4.82 -6.64 -10.57
N TRP A 662 3.67 -6.99 -10.02
CA TRP A 662 3.11 -8.34 -10.13
C TRP A 662 2.84 -8.74 -11.59
N LEU A 663 2.18 -7.88 -12.39
CA LEU A 663 1.91 -8.15 -13.80
C LEU A 663 3.18 -8.34 -14.62
N MET A 664 4.18 -7.51 -14.38
CA MET A 664 5.48 -7.57 -15.05
C MET A 664 6.17 -8.89 -14.76
N MET A 665 6.32 -9.24 -13.48
CA MET A 665 6.94 -10.51 -13.09
C MET A 665 6.16 -11.71 -13.61
N LEU A 666 4.83 -11.62 -13.65
CA LEU A 666 3.97 -12.64 -14.22
C LEU A 666 4.20 -12.81 -15.73
N ALA A 667 4.28 -11.70 -16.47
CA ALA A 667 4.55 -11.69 -17.90
C ALA A 667 5.94 -12.29 -18.21
N LEU A 668 6.97 -11.94 -17.43
CA LEU A 668 8.31 -12.51 -17.56
C LEU A 668 8.33 -14.01 -17.26
N THR A 669 7.57 -14.47 -16.27
CA THR A 669 7.53 -15.89 -15.91
C THR A 669 6.73 -16.75 -16.90
N LEU A 670 5.61 -16.24 -17.40
CA LEU A 670 4.70 -16.98 -18.28
C LEU A 670 5.07 -16.84 -19.77
N GLY A 671 5.50 -15.65 -20.19
CA GLY A 671 5.89 -15.36 -21.58
C GLY A 671 7.18 -16.06 -22.00
N GLY A 672 8.01 -16.50 -21.03
CA GLY A 672 9.24 -17.24 -21.31
C GLY A 672 9.05 -18.73 -21.65
N GLN A 673 7.84 -19.29 -21.56
CA GLN A 673 7.63 -20.73 -21.72
C GLN A 673 7.74 -21.25 -23.16
N GLU A 674 7.73 -20.39 -24.19
CA GLU A 674 7.92 -20.80 -25.59
C GLU A 674 9.39 -20.81 -26.05
N SER A 675 10.35 -20.33 -25.22
CA SER A 675 11.78 -20.32 -25.54
C SER A 675 12.61 -20.92 -24.42
N ASP A 676 13.66 -21.69 -24.72
CA ASP A 676 14.62 -22.29 -23.75
C ASP A 676 15.43 -21.26 -22.90
N LEU A 677 14.96 -20.01 -22.79
CA LEU A 677 15.62 -18.90 -22.11
C LEU A 677 14.77 -18.46 -20.92
N ASP A 678 15.17 -18.90 -19.72
CA ASP A 678 14.59 -18.43 -18.47
C ASP A 678 15.05 -16.98 -18.22
N VAL A 679 14.23 -16.00 -18.62
CA VAL A 679 14.58 -14.57 -18.56
C VAL A 679 14.85 -14.12 -17.14
N ILE A 680 14.11 -14.66 -16.17
CA ILE A 680 14.28 -14.31 -14.76
C ILE A 680 15.64 -14.80 -14.28
N ASP A 681 16.03 -16.03 -14.59
CA ASP A 681 17.36 -16.55 -14.23
C ASP A 681 18.47 -15.69 -14.87
N GLN A 682 18.31 -15.25 -16.12
CA GLN A 682 19.31 -14.39 -16.78
C GLN A 682 19.39 -12.99 -16.19
N LEU A 683 18.23 -12.40 -15.84
CA LEU A 683 18.19 -11.10 -15.16
C LEU A 683 18.85 -11.18 -13.78
N ILE A 684 18.75 -12.31 -13.09
CA ILE A 684 19.40 -12.53 -11.80
C ILE A 684 20.90 -12.82 -11.96
N GLU A 685 21.32 -13.54 -12.99
CA GLU A 685 22.72 -13.92 -13.20
C GLU A 685 23.59 -12.77 -13.72
N GLY A 686 23.01 -11.85 -14.50
CA GLY A 686 23.75 -10.71 -15.05
C GLY A 686 24.47 -9.87 -13.99
N PRO A 687 23.78 -9.38 -12.94
CA PRO A 687 24.42 -8.56 -11.91
C PRO A 687 25.49 -9.32 -11.11
N ARG A 688 25.34 -10.65 -10.99
CA ARG A 688 26.35 -11.50 -10.36
C ARG A 688 27.65 -11.59 -11.17
N SER A 689 27.56 -11.41 -12.48
CA SER A 689 28.74 -11.37 -13.36
C SER A 689 29.49 -10.03 -13.33
N GLY A 690 29.09 -9.11 -12.43
CA GLY A 690 29.71 -7.78 -12.26
C GLY A 690 29.15 -6.71 -13.19
N LYS A 691 28.03 -7.00 -13.87
CA LYS A 691 27.29 -6.02 -14.67
C LYS A 691 26.36 -5.21 -13.80
N THR A 692 26.06 -3.99 -14.21
CA THR A 692 24.94 -3.22 -13.65
C THR A 692 23.62 -3.89 -13.99
N TRP A 693 22.56 -3.53 -13.26
CA TRP A 693 21.22 -4.02 -13.59
C TRP A 693 20.80 -3.58 -15.00
N ALA A 694 21.08 -2.33 -15.38
CA ALA A 694 20.75 -1.80 -16.69
C ALA A 694 21.46 -2.57 -17.83
N GLU A 695 22.77 -2.81 -17.71
CA GLU A 695 23.51 -3.62 -18.69
C GLU A 695 22.96 -5.04 -18.80
N THR A 696 22.54 -5.63 -17.67
CA THR A 696 21.89 -6.94 -17.68
C THR A 696 20.58 -6.92 -18.45
N VAL A 697 19.73 -5.94 -18.16
CA VAL A 697 18.44 -5.76 -18.85
C VAL A 697 18.68 -5.61 -20.34
N ASP A 698 19.58 -4.71 -20.76
CA ASP A 698 19.89 -4.49 -22.17
C ASP A 698 20.35 -5.78 -22.85
N ASP A 699 21.28 -6.53 -22.25
CA ASP A 699 21.79 -7.79 -22.79
C ASP A 699 20.71 -8.87 -22.92
N VAL A 700 19.88 -9.03 -21.88
CA VAL A 700 18.83 -10.05 -21.85
C VAL A 700 17.78 -9.74 -22.89
N PHE A 701 17.36 -8.47 -22.97
CA PHE A 701 16.31 -8.07 -23.91
C PHE A 701 16.82 -7.91 -25.35
N GLU A 702 18.11 -7.63 -25.59
CA GLU A 702 18.71 -7.74 -26.92
C GLU A 702 18.64 -9.19 -27.44
N ARG A 703 19.00 -10.18 -26.59
CA ARG A 703 18.88 -11.62 -26.93
C ARG A 703 17.45 -12.07 -27.16
N TRP A 704 16.49 -11.39 -26.54
CA TRP A 704 15.06 -11.62 -26.71
C TRP A 704 14.45 -10.90 -27.92
N GLY A 705 15.26 -10.28 -28.79
CA GLY A 705 14.81 -9.60 -30.01
C GLY A 705 14.47 -8.12 -29.82
N GLY A 706 14.95 -7.52 -28.72
CA GLY A 706 14.85 -6.12 -28.37
C GLY A 706 13.60 -5.76 -27.54
N PRO A 707 13.58 -4.54 -26.95
CA PRO A 707 12.50 -4.09 -26.06
C PRO A 707 11.11 -4.05 -26.72
N ASN A 708 11.06 -3.94 -28.06
CA ASN A 708 9.81 -3.99 -28.83
C ASN A 708 9.15 -5.39 -28.85
N VAL A 709 9.92 -6.46 -28.65
CA VAL A 709 9.37 -7.82 -28.49
C VAL A 709 8.82 -7.98 -27.08
N GLY A 710 9.57 -7.54 -26.06
CA GLY A 710 9.12 -7.49 -24.67
C GLY A 710 7.84 -6.67 -24.48
N GLN A 711 7.76 -5.47 -25.06
CA GLN A 711 6.55 -4.63 -25.03
C GLN A 711 5.36 -5.31 -25.72
N ARG A 712 5.57 -6.01 -26.84
CA ARG A 712 4.49 -6.76 -27.51
C ARG A 712 4.02 -7.94 -26.68
N ALA A 713 4.93 -8.70 -26.08
CA ALA A 713 4.60 -9.80 -25.17
C ALA A 713 3.84 -9.27 -23.93
N TYR A 714 4.30 -8.18 -23.34
CA TYR A 714 3.64 -7.52 -22.20
C TYR A 714 2.25 -7.00 -22.56
N SER A 715 2.10 -6.25 -23.66
CA SER A 715 0.79 -5.76 -24.12
C SER A 715 -0.15 -6.88 -24.55
N GLN A 716 0.36 -7.96 -25.16
CA GLN A 716 -0.44 -9.15 -25.48
C GLN A 716 -0.86 -9.89 -24.22
N PHE A 717 0.02 -10.01 -23.22
CA PHE A 717 -0.27 -10.64 -21.94
C PHE A 717 -1.35 -9.88 -21.17
N VAL A 718 -1.23 -8.55 -21.09
CA VAL A 718 -2.26 -7.68 -20.51
C VAL A 718 -3.59 -7.82 -21.27
N LYS A 719 -3.57 -7.85 -22.60
CA LYS A 719 -4.78 -8.08 -23.42
C LYS A 719 -5.38 -9.46 -23.19
N LEU A 720 -4.57 -10.50 -23.06
CA LEU A 720 -5.00 -11.86 -22.72
C LEU A 720 -5.65 -11.91 -21.34
N LEU A 721 -5.09 -11.22 -20.35
CA LEU A 721 -5.69 -11.11 -19.02
C LEU A 721 -7.04 -10.39 -19.07
N GLY A 722 -7.21 -9.38 -19.93
CA GLY A 722 -8.47 -8.67 -20.14
C GLY A 722 -9.50 -9.36 -21.06
N THR A 723 -9.09 -10.34 -21.88
CA THR A 723 -9.95 -11.02 -22.88
C THR A 723 -10.26 -12.48 -22.57
N LEU A 724 -9.61 -13.09 -21.58
CA LEU A 724 -9.98 -14.43 -21.13
C LEU A 724 -11.41 -14.39 -20.58
N GLU A 725 -12.40 -14.85 -21.35
CA GLU A 725 -13.64 -15.37 -20.79
C GLU A 725 -13.27 -16.61 -19.96
N PHE A 726 -13.51 -16.53 -18.65
CA PHE A 726 -13.11 -17.55 -17.69
C PHE A 726 -14.13 -18.69 -17.74
N LYS A 727 -13.68 -19.93 -18.02
CA LYS A 727 -14.47 -21.14 -17.82
C LYS A 727 -14.38 -21.67 -16.40
#